data_AF-A0A315W6F3-F1
#
_entry.id   AF-A0A315W6F3-F1
#
_cell.length_a   1.000
_cell.length_b   1.000
_cell.length_c   1.000
_cell.angle_alpha   90.00
_cell.angle_beta   90.00
_cell.angle_gamma   90.00
#
_symmetry.space_group_name_H-M   'P 1'
#
loop_
_entity.id
_entity.type
_entity.pdbx_description
1 polymer ?
#
loop_
_entity_poly.entity_id
_entity_poly.type
_entity_poly.pdbx_seq_one_letter_code
_entity_poly.pdbx_strand_id
1 'polypeptide(L)'
;MALCGLVQLVYNFSFHPVRSACCSVPTQQWGNMSSRCKKRKGSPQTAAEQNSQEKQLQAHQNSKEEGFRMMKKKKLLVDVDCGVDDAQAIMLGLADPNVEILGITCVHGNTTVENVCKNVLRVLQACKKLEIPVFKGAAKSILGITVGDGSFHGQDGLGDAPDAGAPSLDLIQEENAVSAIVRIVNENPGEVSLVATAPLTNLALAVRMDPTLPAKLKGLYIMGGNTESRGNTTVCSEFNFAADPEAAYVVLNDYQCETYLACWEFTCYSQLPWDFCDAWLGQDSDKARFMAKIFRHSMEEAKKDSGCLGFTGFVSCDSYAMAAALDDSFVTESDCHPVSVELTGTHTRGMMIVDTLGLLKKTHKACIMKKILGITCVHGNTAVENVCKNALRVLWACNKLEIPVFKGADRPILGKRLNAGSFHGKDGLGDVPDPDAPGLDQLQKESAVSAIVRIVNENPGEVLLVATAPLTNLALAVRMDPSLPAKLKGLYIMGGNTESRGNTSVCGEFNFTADPEAAYIVLNDYQCPTYLACWEFTCYNKLPWEFCDAWLAQDSHKARFMAKIFSHSIEASKTERFEKEFIAGSGLISCDSYAMAAAVDDSFVTESDQFPVSVELVGTHTRGMMIVDTLGLLGKTHKVFIIKKVDMEKFRKMMMAALK
;
A
#
# COMPACT_ATOMS: atom_id res chain seq x y z
N MET A 1 -9.76 6.74 -8.01
CA MET A 1 -10.05 7.81 -8.99
C MET A 1 -10.83 7.32 -10.22
N ALA A 2 -10.45 6.23 -10.89
CA ALA A 2 -11.17 5.72 -12.08
C ALA A 2 -12.56 5.10 -11.83
N LEU A 3 -12.88 4.71 -10.59
CA LEU A 3 -14.08 3.92 -10.24
C LEU A 3 -15.27 4.80 -9.83
N CYS A 4 -15.49 5.90 -10.55
CA CYS A 4 -16.46 6.92 -10.16
C CYS A 4 -17.87 6.29 -9.99
N GLY A 5 -18.49 6.36 -8.80
CA GLY A 5 -19.83 5.84 -8.48
C GLY A 5 -19.95 4.31 -8.42
N LEU A 6 -18.84 3.58 -8.29
CA LEU A 6 -18.80 2.11 -8.42
C LEU A 6 -18.39 1.37 -7.14
N VAL A 7 -17.51 1.93 -6.31
CA VAL A 7 -16.90 1.17 -5.20
C VAL A 7 -16.95 1.88 -3.85
N GLN A 8 -16.77 1.10 -2.80
CA GLN A 8 -16.46 1.55 -1.45
C GLN A 8 -15.09 0.97 -1.10
N LEU A 9 -14.14 1.83 -0.77
CA LEU A 9 -12.75 1.46 -0.49
C LEU A 9 -12.54 1.38 1.02
N VAL A 10 -11.92 0.29 1.46
CA VAL A 10 -11.58 0.06 2.86
C VAL A 10 -10.07 0.27 3.02
N TYR A 11 -9.71 1.35 3.70
CA TYR A 11 -8.33 1.67 4.07
C TYR A 11 -8.05 1.19 5.47
N ASN A 12 -6.83 0.73 5.74
CA ASN A 12 -6.36 0.66 7.12
C ASN A 12 -5.32 1.71 7.36
N PHE A 13 -5.29 2.13 8.62
CA PHE A 13 -4.01 2.37 9.22
C PHE A 13 -3.28 1.03 9.47
N SER A 14 -3.88 -0.01 10.08
CA SER A 14 -3.10 -1.14 10.62
C SER A 14 -3.89 -2.44 11.06
N PHE A 15 -3.31 -3.67 11.04
CA PHE A 15 -3.98 -5.02 11.10
C PHE A 15 -3.77 -6.02 12.27
N HIS A 16 -4.84 -6.61 12.82
CA HIS A 16 -4.77 -7.93 13.52
C HIS A 16 -5.60 -9.04 12.88
N PRO A 17 -5.16 -10.32 12.94
CA PRO A 17 -5.99 -11.49 12.59
C PRO A 17 -6.45 -12.36 13.79
N VAL A 18 -7.59 -13.09 13.68
CA VAL A 18 -7.90 -14.31 14.48
C VAL A 18 -8.82 -15.35 13.77
N ARG A 19 -8.27 -16.57 13.62
CA ARG A 19 -8.77 -17.98 13.67
C ARG A 19 -10.13 -18.41 13.07
N SER A 20 -10.08 -19.41 12.19
CA SER A 20 -11.22 -20.22 11.71
C SER A 20 -11.23 -21.65 12.27
N ALA A 21 -12.44 -22.19 12.50
CA ALA A 21 -12.69 -23.56 12.96
C ALA A 21 -12.83 -24.53 11.77
N CYS A 22 -12.27 -25.72 11.94
CA CYS A 22 -12.14 -26.76 10.91
C CYS A 22 -13.39 -27.67 10.84
N CYS A 23 -13.92 -27.90 9.64
CA CYS A 23 -14.84 -29.01 9.33
C CYS A 23 -14.41 -29.70 8.02
N SER A 24 -13.97 -30.94 8.15
CA SER A 24 -13.69 -31.93 7.09
C SER A 24 -14.97 -32.44 6.41
N VAL A 25 -14.95 -32.82 5.11
CA VAL A 25 -15.07 -34.19 4.47
C VAL A 25 -15.08 -34.03 2.90
N PRO A 26 -15.14 -35.06 2.02
CA PRO A 26 -14.03 -35.67 1.29
C PRO A 26 -14.03 -35.51 -0.26
N THR A 27 -12.91 -35.95 -0.84
CA THR A 27 -12.55 -36.09 -2.25
C THR A 27 -13.39 -37.11 -3.06
N GLN A 28 -13.64 -36.79 -4.33
CA GLN A 28 -14.05 -37.75 -5.37
C GLN A 28 -13.21 -37.60 -6.65
N GLN A 29 -12.78 -38.75 -7.17
CA GLN A 29 -12.01 -38.98 -8.39
C GLN A 29 -12.81 -38.76 -9.69
N TRP A 30 -12.08 -38.69 -10.81
CA TRP A 30 -12.31 -39.22 -12.18
C TRP A 30 -11.71 -38.20 -13.17
N GLY A 31 -11.01 -38.49 -14.27
CA GLY A 31 -10.63 -39.70 -14.99
C GLY A 31 -9.98 -39.25 -16.32
N ASN A 32 -8.94 -39.94 -16.78
CA ASN A 32 -8.19 -39.68 -18.01
C ASN A 32 -9.06 -39.74 -19.28
N MET A 33 -8.79 -38.89 -20.29
CA MET A 33 -8.94 -39.26 -21.71
C MET A 33 -8.08 -38.40 -22.66
N SER A 34 -7.54 -39.07 -23.68
CA SER A 34 -6.42 -38.68 -24.54
C SER A 34 -6.80 -38.06 -25.90
N SER A 35 -5.95 -37.13 -26.37
CA SER A 35 -5.43 -36.89 -27.74
C SER A 35 -6.34 -36.90 -28.99
N ARG A 36 -6.28 -35.81 -29.78
CA ARG A 36 -6.01 -35.82 -31.24
C ARG A 36 -5.86 -34.39 -31.79
N CYS A 37 -4.70 -34.04 -32.35
CA CYS A 37 -4.45 -32.78 -33.05
C CYS A 37 -4.05 -33.04 -34.51
N LYS A 38 -4.69 -32.37 -35.47
CA LYS A 38 -4.44 -32.49 -36.93
C LYS A 38 -3.59 -31.30 -37.41
N LYS A 39 -2.45 -31.59 -38.06
CA LYS A 39 -1.58 -30.64 -38.78
C LYS A 39 -2.19 -30.24 -40.13
N ARG A 40 -2.11 -28.95 -40.51
CA ARG A 40 -2.24 -28.44 -41.89
C ARG A 40 -0.86 -27.97 -42.39
N LYS A 41 -0.55 -28.27 -43.66
CA LYS A 41 0.69 -27.91 -44.38
C LYS A 41 0.57 -26.52 -45.05
N GLY A 42 1.63 -25.72 -45.01
CA GLY A 42 1.81 -24.48 -45.80
C GLY A 42 2.89 -24.64 -46.88
N SER A 43 2.84 -23.81 -47.91
CA SER A 43 3.67 -23.78 -49.14
C SER A 43 5.07 -23.16 -48.96
N PRO A 44 6.05 -23.43 -49.84
CA PRO A 44 7.46 -23.03 -49.63
C PRO A 44 7.78 -21.62 -50.14
N GLN A 45 8.42 -20.80 -49.29
CA GLN A 45 9.10 -19.54 -49.65
C GLN A 45 10.53 -19.81 -50.13
N THR A 46 11.08 -18.91 -50.95
CA THR A 46 12.37 -19.10 -51.64
C THR A 46 13.56 -18.66 -50.79
N ALA A 47 14.70 -19.33 -50.97
CA ALA A 47 15.91 -19.21 -50.14
C ALA A 47 16.54 -17.80 -50.03
N ALA A 48 16.17 -16.87 -50.93
CA ALA A 48 16.65 -15.48 -50.89
C ALA A 48 15.95 -14.64 -49.80
N GLU A 49 14.68 -14.93 -49.50
CA GLU A 49 13.88 -14.23 -48.48
C GLU A 49 14.27 -14.67 -47.05
N GLN A 50 14.68 -15.94 -46.89
CA GLN A 50 15.17 -16.47 -45.61
C GLN A 50 16.48 -15.78 -45.18
N ASN A 51 17.38 -15.54 -46.13
CA ASN A 51 18.69 -14.97 -45.85
C ASN A 51 18.65 -13.46 -45.52
N SER A 52 17.64 -12.72 -46.02
CA SER A 52 17.43 -11.32 -45.61
C SER A 52 16.71 -11.21 -44.27
N GLN A 53 15.79 -12.14 -43.97
CA GLN A 53 15.12 -12.22 -42.68
C GLN A 53 16.09 -12.62 -41.56
N GLU A 54 17.01 -13.56 -41.80
CA GLU A 54 18.04 -13.96 -40.83
C GLU A 54 18.99 -12.80 -40.50
N LYS A 55 19.44 -12.03 -41.49
CA LYS A 55 20.27 -10.83 -41.27
C LYS A 55 19.54 -9.71 -40.52
N GLN A 56 18.24 -9.52 -40.78
CA GLN A 56 17.43 -8.57 -40.03
C GLN A 56 17.16 -9.04 -38.59
N LEU A 57 16.96 -10.33 -38.36
CA LEU A 57 16.85 -10.90 -37.01
C LEU A 57 18.15 -10.75 -36.23
N GLN A 58 19.31 -11.00 -36.86
CA GLN A 58 20.62 -10.84 -36.21
C GLN A 58 20.93 -9.38 -35.88
N ALA A 59 20.59 -8.44 -36.77
CA ALA A 59 20.73 -7.01 -36.48
C ALA A 59 19.79 -6.54 -35.35
N HIS A 60 18.57 -7.11 -35.28
CA HIS A 60 17.59 -6.79 -34.24
C HIS A 60 17.92 -7.46 -32.89
N GLN A 61 18.59 -8.61 -32.90
CA GLN A 61 19.15 -9.26 -31.71
C GLN A 61 20.36 -8.49 -31.19
N ASN A 62 21.27 -8.08 -32.06
CA ASN A 62 22.42 -7.26 -31.67
C ASN A 62 21.99 -5.87 -31.15
N SER A 63 20.95 -5.25 -31.72
CA SER A 63 20.41 -3.98 -31.21
C SER A 63 19.65 -4.14 -29.88
N LYS A 64 19.08 -5.32 -29.62
CA LYS A 64 18.48 -5.65 -28.32
C LYS A 64 19.54 -5.96 -27.26
N GLU A 65 20.64 -6.61 -27.63
CA GLU A 65 21.79 -6.83 -26.74
C GLU A 65 22.55 -5.54 -26.43
N GLU A 66 22.67 -4.62 -27.40
CA GLU A 66 23.21 -3.26 -27.15
C GLU A 66 22.24 -2.37 -26.37
N GLY A 67 20.92 -2.50 -26.59
CA GLY A 67 19.89 -1.82 -25.78
C GLY A 67 19.77 -2.35 -24.35
N PHE A 68 20.16 -3.59 -24.10
CA PHE A 68 20.27 -4.17 -22.76
C PHE A 68 21.58 -3.75 -22.05
N ARG A 69 22.53 -3.18 -22.80
CA ARG A 69 23.82 -2.72 -22.28
C ARG A 69 23.74 -1.22 -21.95
N MET A 70 23.62 -0.95 -20.65
CA MET A 70 23.64 0.35 -19.94
C MET A 70 22.29 0.89 -19.44
N MET A 71 21.42 0.05 -18.88
CA MET A 71 20.70 0.53 -17.69
C MET A 71 21.69 0.51 -16.52
N LYS A 72 21.98 1.68 -15.93
CA LYS A 72 22.87 1.81 -14.79
C LYS A 72 22.24 1.02 -13.63
N LYS A 73 22.97 0.02 -13.11
CA LYS A 73 22.49 -0.81 -11.99
C LYS A 73 22.19 0.05 -10.77
N LYS A 74 21.13 -0.29 -10.03
CA LYS A 74 20.83 0.33 -8.74
C LYS A 74 21.92 -0.09 -7.75
N LYS A 75 22.54 0.90 -7.09
CA LYS A 75 23.60 0.66 -6.11
C LYS A 75 23.00 0.64 -4.71
N LEU A 76 23.10 -0.51 -4.05
CA LEU A 76 22.64 -0.69 -2.67
C LEU A 76 23.82 -0.82 -1.72
N LEU A 77 23.68 -0.23 -0.55
CA LEU A 77 24.48 -0.52 0.64
C LEU A 77 23.50 -1.02 1.71
N VAL A 78 23.84 -2.12 2.39
CA VAL A 78 22.89 -2.85 3.24
C VAL A 78 23.45 -2.99 4.64
N ASP A 79 22.79 -2.44 5.66
CA ASP A 79 23.18 -2.47 7.09
C ASP A 79 22.25 -3.39 7.87
N VAL A 80 22.82 -4.44 8.46
CA VAL A 80 22.08 -5.61 9.00
C VAL A 80 22.60 -6.05 10.36
N ASP A 81 21.74 -6.67 11.15
CA ASP A 81 22.05 -7.47 12.34
C ASP A 81 21.73 -8.97 12.11
N CYS A 82 21.74 -9.36 10.83
CA CYS A 82 21.62 -10.69 10.25
C CYS A 82 20.91 -11.75 11.10
N GLY A 83 19.63 -11.47 11.35
CA GLY A 83 18.57 -12.42 11.65
C GLY A 83 18.16 -13.26 10.44
N VAL A 84 17.13 -14.08 10.63
CA VAL A 84 16.57 -14.94 9.57
C VAL A 84 15.87 -14.13 8.46
N ASP A 85 15.25 -13.02 8.81
CA ASP A 85 14.60 -12.04 7.93
C ASP A 85 15.59 -11.14 7.20
N ASP A 86 16.69 -10.73 7.82
CA ASP A 86 17.80 -10.07 7.11
C ASP A 86 18.39 -11.01 6.04
N ALA A 87 18.57 -12.29 6.38
CA ALA A 87 19.02 -13.29 5.41
C ALA A 87 18.08 -13.37 4.21
N GLN A 88 16.77 -13.33 4.45
CA GLN A 88 15.76 -13.23 3.39
C GLN A 88 15.91 -11.96 2.56
N ALA A 89 16.07 -10.79 3.21
CA ALA A 89 16.20 -9.50 2.54
C ALA A 89 17.46 -9.46 1.66
N ILE A 90 18.61 -9.92 2.16
CA ILE A 90 19.84 -10.05 1.38
C ILE A 90 19.60 -10.94 0.15
N MET A 91 18.98 -12.11 0.34
CA MET A 91 18.68 -13.02 -0.78
C MET A 91 17.74 -12.41 -1.82
N LEU A 92 16.77 -11.60 -1.39
CA LEU A 92 15.87 -10.85 -2.27
C LEU A 92 16.65 -9.82 -3.09
N GLY A 93 17.53 -9.04 -2.47
CA GLY A 93 18.38 -8.06 -3.18
C GLY A 93 19.35 -8.71 -4.17
N LEU A 94 19.92 -9.85 -3.82
CA LEU A 94 20.82 -10.62 -4.70
C LEU A 94 20.11 -11.29 -5.88
N ALA A 95 18.78 -11.44 -5.83
CA ALA A 95 18.00 -12.06 -6.90
C ALA A 95 17.76 -11.10 -8.07
N ASP A 96 17.82 -9.78 -7.86
CA ASP A 96 17.60 -8.79 -8.91
C ASP A 96 18.90 -8.55 -9.73
N PRO A 97 18.93 -8.88 -11.04
CA PRO A 97 20.11 -8.68 -11.87
C PRO A 97 20.47 -7.21 -12.12
N ASN A 98 19.53 -6.28 -11.89
CA ASN A 98 19.70 -4.84 -12.07
C ASN A 98 20.26 -4.14 -10.83
N VAL A 99 20.60 -4.91 -9.79
CA VAL A 99 21.09 -4.40 -8.52
C VAL A 99 22.56 -4.78 -8.33
N GLU A 100 23.29 -3.85 -7.75
CA GLU A 100 24.67 -3.99 -7.34
C GLU A 100 24.75 -3.66 -5.85
N ILE A 101 24.98 -4.69 -5.02
CA ILE A 101 25.24 -4.51 -3.58
C ILE A 101 26.72 -4.17 -3.43
N LEU A 102 27.02 -2.91 -3.08
CA LEU A 102 28.37 -2.39 -2.93
C LEU A 102 29.07 -2.92 -1.68
N GLY A 103 28.29 -3.33 -0.68
CA GLY A 103 28.78 -3.93 0.55
C GLY A 103 27.64 -4.23 1.52
N ILE A 104 27.95 -5.04 2.52
CA ILE A 104 27.04 -5.35 3.64
C ILE A 104 27.75 -4.96 4.94
N THR A 105 27.13 -4.09 5.73
CA THR A 105 27.63 -3.63 7.01
C THR A 105 26.89 -4.33 8.14
N CYS A 106 27.64 -4.82 9.13
CA CYS A 106 27.12 -5.61 10.24
C CYS A 106 27.08 -4.76 11.51
N VAL A 107 25.98 -4.82 12.25
CA VAL A 107 25.79 -4.13 13.54
C VAL A 107 25.25 -5.10 14.60
N HIS A 108 25.39 -4.76 15.87
CA HIS A 108 24.72 -5.48 16.97
C HIS A 108 23.19 -5.39 16.84
N GLY A 109 22.48 -6.37 17.41
CA GLY A 109 21.03 -6.41 17.41
C GLY A 109 20.55 -7.81 17.80
N ASN A 110 19.99 -8.54 16.84
CA ASN A 110 19.48 -9.91 16.98
C ASN A 110 20.49 -10.90 17.62
N THR A 111 21.79 -10.67 17.42
CA THR A 111 22.87 -11.41 18.07
C THR A 111 24.13 -10.53 18.18
N THR A 112 25.26 -11.10 18.61
CA THR A 112 26.54 -10.39 18.64
C THR A 112 27.00 -10.04 17.22
N VAL A 113 27.65 -8.89 17.04
CA VAL A 113 28.12 -8.47 15.71
C VAL A 113 29.07 -9.50 15.07
N GLU A 114 29.81 -10.29 15.86
CA GLU A 114 30.61 -11.42 15.35
C GLU A 114 29.75 -12.52 14.73
N ASN A 115 28.62 -12.85 15.35
CA ASN A 115 27.67 -13.82 14.79
C ASN A 115 26.96 -13.21 13.57
N VAL A 116 26.59 -11.94 13.60
CA VAL A 116 26.03 -11.23 12.44
C VAL A 116 26.95 -11.35 11.22
N CYS A 117 28.25 -11.05 11.37
CA CYS A 117 29.19 -11.19 10.25
C CYS A 117 29.27 -12.65 9.73
N LYS A 118 29.26 -13.65 10.63
CA LYS A 118 29.23 -15.07 10.20
C LYS A 118 27.96 -15.38 9.40
N ASN A 119 26.81 -14.90 9.88
CA ASN A 119 25.52 -15.16 9.27
C ASN A 119 25.44 -14.54 7.87
N VAL A 120 25.90 -13.29 7.70
CA VAL A 120 26.00 -12.64 6.38
C VAL A 120 26.86 -13.48 5.44
N LEU A 121 28.04 -13.93 5.88
CA LEU A 121 28.92 -14.76 5.04
C LEU A 121 28.26 -16.10 4.65
N ARG A 122 27.52 -16.74 5.56
CA ARG A 122 26.76 -17.97 5.28
C ARG A 122 25.68 -17.74 4.22
N VAL A 123 24.94 -16.63 4.31
CA VAL A 123 23.93 -16.22 3.32
C VAL A 123 24.58 -15.97 1.95
N LEU A 124 25.70 -15.23 1.92
CA LEU A 124 26.47 -14.99 0.70
C LEU A 124 27.00 -16.29 0.10
N GLN A 125 27.48 -17.23 0.91
CA GLN A 125 27.93 -18.54 0.44
C GLN A 125 26.78 -19.35 -0.18
N ALA A 126 25.61 -19.40 0.47
CA ALA A 126 24.41 -20.05 -0.05
C ALA A 126 23.96 -19.44 -1.40
N CYS A 127 24.20 -18.14 -1.58
CA CYS A 127 23.94 -17.43 -2.82
C CYS A 127 25.06 -17.47 -3.86
N LYS A 128 26.23 -18.04 -3.52
CA LYS A 128 27.45 -18.02 -4.34
C LYS A 128 27.88 -16.57 -4.66
N LYS A 129 27.88 -15.72 -3.63
CA LYS A 129 28.10 -14.27 -3.67
C LYS A 129 29.15 -13.77 -2.67
N LEU A 130 30.15 -14.59 -2.36
CA LEU A 130 31.23 -14.26 -1.41
C LEU A 130 32.14 -13.13 -1.89
N GLU A 131 32.03 -12.68 -3.14
CA GLU A 131 32.75 -11.51 -3.66
C GLU A 131 32.26 -10.17 -3.08
N ILE A 132 31.08 -10.15 -2.44
CA ILE A 132 30.51 -8.93 -1.86
C ILE A 132 31.21 -8.63 -0.53
N PRO A 133 31.74 -7.41 -0.32
CA PRO A 133 32.50 -7.09 0.88
C PRO A 133 31.57 -6.99 2.10
N VAL A 134 31.99 -7.61 3.20
CA VAL A 134 31.30 -7.59 4.50
C VAL A 134 32.14 -6.80 5.50
N PHE A 135 31.55 -5.78 6.13
CA PHE A 135 32.24 -4.88 7.05
C PHE A 135 31.67 -5.01 8.45
N LYS A 136 32.55 -5.19 9.44
CA LYS A 136 32.15 -5.27 10.86
C LYS A 136 31.98 -3.86 11.44
N GLY A 137 30.83 -3.58 12.05
CA GLY A 137 30.47 -2.29 12.63
C GLY A 137 30.40 -2.28 14.15
N ALA A 138 29.45 -1.51 14.68
CA ALA A 138 29.29 -1.30 16.11
C ALA A 138 28.83 -2.58 16.83
N ALA A 139 29.55 -2.94 17.89
CA ALA A 139 29.25 -4.12 18.71
C ALA A 139 28.21 -3.86 19.81
N LYS A 140 27.82 -2.60 20.04
CA LYS A 140 26.85 -2.14 21.04
C LYS A 140 26.20 -0.84 20.59
N SER A 141 25.07 -0.49 21.21
CA SER A 141 24.42 0.81 21.04
C SER A 141 25.33 1.97 21.47
N ILE A 142 24.99 3.20 21.04
CA ILE A 142 25.77 4.41 21.36
C ILE A 142 26.02 4.57 22.86
N LEU A 143 25.02 4.27 23.70
CA LEU A 143 25.14 4.35 25.16
C LEU A 143 25.56 3.03 25.83
N GLY A 144 25.81 1.99 25.05
CA GLY A 144 26.21 0.67 25.55
C GLY A 144 25.10 -0.09 26.30
N ILE A 145 23.84 0.31 26.12
CA ILE A 145 22.65 -0.34 26.68
C ILE A 145 22.21 -1.42 25.69
N THR A 146 22.12 -2.66 26.15
CA THR A 146 21.60 -3.78 25.36
C THR A 146 20.16 -4.05 25.77
N VAL A 147 19.25 -4.06 24.80
CA VAL A 147 17.90 -4.57 25.00
C VAL A 147 17.92 -6.07 24.72
N GLY A 148 17.20 -6.85 25.53
CA GLY A 148 17.33 -8.30 25.59
C GLY A 148 17.15 -8.99 24.24
N ASP A 149 17.94 -10.04 24.03
CA ASP A 149 17.88 -10.97 22.91
C ASP A 149 16.66 -11.88 23.05
N GLY A 150 15.56 -11.51 22.39
CA GLY A 150 14.47 -12.46 22.21
C GLY A 150 15.02 -13.72 21.55
N SER A 151 14.69 -14.90 22.05
CA SER A 151 15.12 -16.17 21.45
C SER A 151 14.49 -16.46 20.08
N PHE A 152 13.92 -15.45 19.41
CA PHE A 152 13.17 -15.58 18.16
C PHE A 152 14.05 -16.07 17.00
N HIS A 153 15.30 -15.58 16.91
CA HIS A 153 16.25 -15.95 15.87
C HIS A 153 17.20 -17.09 16.28
N GLY A 154 17.01 -17.71 17.45
CA GLY A 154 17.99 -18.62 18.04
C GLY A 154 19.16 -17.87 18.69
N GLN A 155 20.11 -18.61 19.28
CA GLN A 155 21.26 -18.02 19.98
C GLN A 155 22.31 -17.46 19.00
N ASP A 156 22.49 -18.12 17.85
CA ASP A 156 23.39 -17.66 16.79
C ASP A 156 22.79 -16.57 15.89
N GLY A 157 21.52 -16.22 16.06
CA GLY A 157 20.78 -15.28 15.21
C GLY A 157 20.31 -15.86 13.86
N LEU A 158 20.58 -17.14 13.56
CA LEU A 158 20.24 -17.78 12.28
C LEU A 158 19.60 -19.16 12.47
N GLY A 159 18.75 -19.27 13.48
CA GLY A 159 17.93 -20.44 13.80
C GLY A 159 18.73 -21.61 14.40
N ASP A 160 19.93 -21.34 14.95
CA ASP A 160 20.86 -22.33 15.50
C ASP A 160 21.17 -23.47 14.51
N ALA A 161 21.08 -23.15 13.21
CA ALA A 161 21.26 -24.10 12.12
C ALA A 161 22.75 -24.48 12.01
N PRO A 162 23.15 -25.75 12.22
CA PRO A 162 24.57 -26.12 12.18
C PRO A 162 25.16 -25.92 10.79
N ASP A 163 26.36 -25.36 10.68
CA ASP A 163 27.02 -25.14 9.39
C ASP A 163 28.49 -25.55 9.42
N ALA A 164 28.75 -26.81 9.09
CA ALA A 164 30.09 -27.36 9.05
C ALA A 164 30.96 -26.77 7.93
N GLY A 165 30.37 -26.07 6.94
CA GLY A 165 31.05 -25.46 5.80
C GLY A 165 31.11 -23.93 5.86
N ALA A 166 30.84 -23.34 7.03
CA ALA A 166 30.75 -21.90 7.19
C ALA A 166 32.02 -21.18 6.67
N PRO A 167 31.90 -20.04 5.97
CA PRO A 167 33.05 -19.33 5.43
C PRO A 167 33.99 -18.80 6.53
N SER A 168 35.27 -18.63 6.20
CA SER A 168 36.23 -18.04 7.13
C SER A 168 35.88 -16.59 7.44
N LEU A 169 36.07 -16.19 8.70
CA LEU A 169 35.96 -14.80 9.15
C LEU A 169 37.03 -13.89 8.52
N ASP A 170 38.10 -14.45 7.95
CA ASP A 170 39.13 -13.69 7.22
C ASP A 170 38.57 -13.00 5.95
N LEU A 171 37.35 -13.34 5.53
CA LEU A 171 36.64 -12.67 4.43
C LEU A 171 36.04 -11.32 4.84
N ILE A 172 35.93 -11.07 6.15
CA ILE A 172 35.47 -9.78 6.68
C ILE A 172 36.56 -8.74 6.39
N GLN A 173 36.15 -7.58 5.88
CA GLN A 173 37.07 -6.50 5.57
C GLN A 173 37.69 -5.92 6.85
N GLU A 174 38.97 -5.52 6.77
CA GLU A 174 39.65 -4.82 7.87
C GLU A 174 39.06 -3.43 8.14
N GLU A 175 38.49 -2.80 7.11
CA GLU A 175 37.80 -1.52 7.22
C GLU A 175 36.55 -1.64 8.10
N ASN A 176 36.37 -0.71 9.04
CA ASN A 176 35.17 -0.67 9.88
C ASN A 176 33.94 -0.25 9.07
N ALA A 177 32.77 -0.82 9.37
CA ALA A 177 31.51 -0.52 8.70
C ALA A 177 31.21 0.99 8.61
N VAL A 178 31.42 1.76 9.68
CA VAL A 178 31.14 3.21 9.69
C VAL A 178 32.01 3.93 8.66
N SER A 179 33.30 3.59 8.60
CA SER A 179 34.23 4.13 7.60
C SER A 179 33.86 3.69 6.18
N ALA A 180 33.45 2.44 6.01
CA ALA A 180 33.01 1.90 4.73
C ALA A 180 31.74 2.61 4.23
N ILE A 181 30.73 2.87 5.08
CA ILE A 181 29.53 3.64 4.70
C ILE A 181 29.95 5.02 4.18
N VAL A 182 30.75 5.75 4.96
CA VAL A 182 31.23 7.09 4.58
C VAL A 182 31.98 7.04 3.25
N ARG A 183 32.90 6.08 3.07
CA ARG A 183 33.69 5.94 1.85
C ARG A 183 32.83 5.59 0.64
N ILE A 184 32.02 4.55 0.73
CA ILE A 184 31.17 4.05 -0.37
C ILE A 184 30.21 5.14 -0.86
N VAL A 185 29.57 5.87 0.07
CA VAL A 185 28.65 6.97 -0.29
C VAL A 185 29.41 8.15 -0.91
N ASN A 186 30.60 8.49 -0.41
CA ASN A 186 31.44 9.55 -0.98
C ASN A 186 31.99 9.23 -2.37
N GLU A 187 32.27 7.96 -2.66
CA GLU A 187 32.69 7.49 -3.98
C GLU A 187 31.52 7.47 -4.99
N ASN A 188 30.27 7.49 -4.51
CA ASN A 188 29.06 7.32 -5.33
C ASN A 188 27.93 8.32 -4.96
N PRO A 189 28.20 9.64 -4.94
CA PRO A 189 27.23 10.63 -4.46
C PRO A 189 25.98 10.68 -5.35
N GLY A 190 24.81 10.63 -4.72
CA GLY A 190 23.50 10.63 -5.35
C GLY A 190 23.09 9.30 -5.99
N GLU A 191 23.91 8.25 -5.87
CA GLU A 191 23.66 6.95 -6.52
C GLU A 191 23.31 5.82 -5.54
N VAL A 192 23.78 5.92 -4.28
CA VAL A 192 23.63 4.85 -3.29
C VAL A 192 22.29 4.96 -2.58
N SER A 193 21.50 3.90 -2.64
CA SER A 193 20.36 3.68 -1.73
C SER A 193 20.81 2.83 -0.55
N LEU A 194 20.60 3.34 0.66
CA LEU A 194 20.98 2.67 1.90
C LEU A 194 19.77 1.94 2.47
N VAL A 195 19.90 0.63 2.68
CA VAL A 195 18.88 -0.23 3.30
C VAL A 195 19.36 -0.57 4.70
N ALA A 196 18.63 -0.17 5.73
CA ALA A 196 18.97 -0.40 7.13
C ALA A 196 17.86 -1.21 7.80
N THR A 197 18.17 -2.47 8.12
CA THR A 197 17.20 -3.43 8.70
C THR A 197 17.55 -3.79 10.14
N ALA A 198 18.41 -2.99 10.76
CA ALA A 198 19.03 -3.26 12.05
C ALA A 198 19.04 -2.00 12.95
N PRO A 199 19.51 -2.10 14.21
CA PRO A 199 19.73 -0.92 15.05
C PRO A 199 20.60 0.11 14.33
N LEU A 200 20.14 1.36 14.30
CA LEU A 200 20.69 2.41 13.42
C LEU A 200 22.05 2.97 13.86
N THR A 201 22.79 2.25 14.72
CA THR A 201 24.04 2.67 15.36
C THR A 201 25.11 3.02 14.33
N ASN A 202 25.33 2.17 13.32
CA ASN A 202 26.32 2.43 12.27
C ASN A 202 26.00 3.72 11.50
N LEU A 203 24.72 3.93 11.16
CA LEU A 203 24.26 5.12 10.43
C LEU A 203 24.39 6.40 11.27
N ALA A 204 24.04 6.34 12.55
CA ALA A 204 24.19 7.46 13.47
C ALA A 204 25.66 7.86 13.65
N LEU A 205 26.57 6.88 13.75
CA LEU A 205 28.01 7.13 13.79
C LEU A 205 28.53 7.68 12.45
N ALA A 206 28.03 7.18 11.32
CA ALA A 206 28.45 7.61 9.99
C ALA A 206 28.09 9.07 9.71
N VAL A 207 26.88 9.53 10.07
CA VAL A 207 26.50 10.95 9.91
C VAL A 207 27.23 11.86 10.90
N ARG A 208 27.63 11.34 12.07
CA ARG A 208 28.49 12.09 13.00
C ARG A 208 29.93 12.20 12.48
N MET A 209 30.40 11.22 11.72
CA MET A 209 31.72 11.23 11.07
C MET A 209 31.73 12.11 9.80
N ASP A 210 30.69 12.04 8.96
CA ASP A 210 30.47 12.89 7.80
C ASP A 210 29.04 13.49 7.83
N PRO A 211 28.86 14.71 8.36
CA PRO A 211 27.56 15.37 8.42
C PRO A 211 26.93 15.67 7.05
N THR A 212 27.70 15.59 5.96
CA THR A 212 27.20 15.80 4.59
C THR A 212 26.73 14.51 3.93
N LEU A 213 26.93 13.35 4.57
CA LEU A 213 26.58 12.03 4.07
C LEU A 213 25.12 11.89 3.65
N PRO A 214 24.12 12.35 4.44
CA PRO A 214 22.73 12.16 4.05
C PRO A 214 22.36 12.83 2.73
N ALA A 215 22.91 14.01 2.45
CA ALA A 215 22.66 14.72 1.20
C ALA A 215 23.26 14.02 -0.04
N LYS A 216 24.14 13.03 0.17
CA LYS A 216 24.78 12.23 -0.89
C LYS A 216 24.07 10.90 -1.11
N LEU A 217 23.08 10.53 -0.29
CA LEU A 217 22.29 9.33 -0.52
C LEU A 217 21.24 9.58 -1.60
N LYS A 218 20.98 8.56 -2.42
CA LYS A 218 19.82 8.54 -3.32
C LYS A 218 18.53 8.40 -2.52
N GLY A 219 18.55 7.55 -1.49
CA GLY A 219 17.43 7.32 -0.59
C GLY A 219 17.82 6.41 0.57
N LEU A 220 17.03 6.45 1.64
CA LEU A 220 17.20 5.67 2.86
C LEU A 220 15.95 4.82 3.10
N TYR A 221 16.12 3.52 3.30
CA TYR A 221 15.04 2.57 3.50
C TYR A 221 15.27 1.85 4.82
N ILE A 222 14.39 2.07 5.79
CA ILE A 222 14.55 1.57 7.16
C ILE A 222 13.45 0.54 7.43
N MET A 223 13.83 -0.63 7.93
CA MET A 223 12.90 -1.47 8.70
C MET A 223 13.05 -1.10 10.17
N GLY A 224 11.96 -0.61 10.75
CA GLY A 224 11.93 -0.30 12.18
C GLY A 224 11.01 0.85 12.53
N GLY A 225 10.87 1.06 13.83
CA GLY A 225 9.95 2.04 14.40
C GLY A 225 8.50 1.58 14.30
N ASN A 226 7.62 2.36 14.92
CA ASN A 226 6.23 2.00 15.08
C ASN A 226 5.31 3.23 15.10
N THR A 227 4.08 3.07 14.62
CA THR A 227 3.15 4.19 14.40
C THR A 227 2.00 4.24 15.40
N GLU A 228 1.61 3.10 15.95
CA GLU A 228 0.50 3.00 16.90
C GLU A 228 0.96 2.86 18.35
N SER A 229 2.25 3.05 18.62
CA SER A 229 2.83 2.77 19.94
C SER A 229 2.71 1.29 20.30
N ARG A 230 2.74 0.39 19.30
CA ARG A 230 2.66 -1.05 19.50
C ARG A 230 4.04 -1.65 19.33
N GLY A 231 4.68 -2.00 20.44
CA GLY A 231 6.02 -2.58 20.39
C GLY A 231 6.02 -4.10 20.27
N ASN A 232 7.12 -4.64 19.76
CA ASN A 232 7.47 -6.07 19.84
C ASN A 232 8.51 -6.36 20.93
N THR A 233 9.19 -5.31 21.43
CA THR A 233 10.30 -5.42 22.38
C THR A 233 9.96 -4.78 23.72
N THR A 234 9.42 -3.56 23.69
CA THR A 234 8.76 -2.95 24.85
C THR A 234 7.27 -2.83 24.58
N VAL A 235 6.50 -2.33 25.53
CA VAL A 235 5.06 -2.09 25.34
C VAL A 235 4.76 -1.20 24.12
N CYS A 236 5.69 -0.32 23.74
CA CYS A 236 5.46 0.66 22.68
C CYS A 236 6.69 0.96 21.83
N SER A 237 7.71 0.10 21.81
CA SER A 237 8.86 0.25 20.92
C SER A 237 9.10 -1.02 20.12
N GLU A 238 9.34 -0.82 18.84
CA GLU A 238 9.91 -1.79 17.93
C GLU A 238 11.40 -2.05 18.28
N PHE A 239 11.90 -3.25 17.97
CA PHE A 239 13.21 -3.78 18.32
C PHE A 239 14.39 -2.92 17.86
N ASN A 240 14.52 -2.63 16.57
CA ASN A 240 15.65 -1.86 16.03
C ASN A 240 15.75 -0.48 16.67
N PHE A 241 14.60 0.14 16.94
CA PHE A 241 14.53 1.44 17.62
C PHE A 241 14.77 1.33 19.14
N ALA A 242 14.29 0.25 19.77
CA ALA A 242 14.53 -0.01 21.20
C ALA A 242 16.00 -0.32 21.50
N ALA A 243 16.67 -1.02 20.59
CA ALA A 243 18.05 -1.47 20.72
C ALA A 243 19.06 -0.31 20.73
N ASP A 244 18.78 0.77 19.99
CA ASP A 244 19.55 2.02 20.06
C ASP A 244 18.67 3.25 19.79
N PRO A 245 17.89 3.72 20.80
CA PRO A 245 16.98 4.85 20.65
C PRO A 245 17.72 6.13 20.28
N GLU A 246 18.93 6.33 20.81
CA GLU A 246 19.78 7.47 20.49
C GLU A 246 20.18 7.46 19.01
N ALA A 247 20.59 6.31 18.48
CA ALA A 247 20.93 6.22 17.07
C ALA A 247 19.71 6.47 16.18
N ALA A 248 18.56 5.89 16.51
CA ALA A 248 17.33 6.14 15.76
C ALA A 248 16.91 7.62 15.79
N TYR A 249 17.04 8.29 16.94
CA TYR A 249 16.84 9.74 17.07
C TYR A 249 17.79 10.53 16.18
N VAL A 250 19.08 10.19 16.18
CA VAL A 250 20.08 10.86 15.33
C VAL A 250 19.73 10.67 13.85
N VAL A 251 19.40 9.46 13.42
CA VAL A 251 19.08 9.18 12.01
C VAL A 251 17.83 9.94 11.58
N LEU A 252 16.72 9.85 12.32
CA LEU A 252 15.47 10.54 11.97
C LEU A 252 15.54 12.09 12.09
N ASN A 253 16.58 12.63 12.72
CA ASN A 253 16.82 14.07 12.79
C ASN A 253 17.76 14.56 11.71
N ASP A 254 18.84 13.83 11.45
CA ASP A 254 19.98 14.33 10.70
C ASP A 254 19.99 13.81 9.25
N TYR A 255 19.32 12.69 8.96
CA TYR A 255 19.19 12.20 7.58
C TYR A 255 18.04 12.88 6.84
N GLN A 256 18.37 13.91 6.06
CA GLN A 256 17.38 14.71 5.34
C GLN A 256 17.06 14.22 3.92
N CYS A 257 17.68 13.13 3.47
CA CYS A 257 17.35 12.48 2.20
C CYS A 257 15.95 11.84 2.23
N GLU A 258 15.43 11.49 1.06
CA GLU A 258 14.20 10.71 0.96
C GLU A 258 14.31 9.43 1.80
N THR A 259 13.41 9.29 2.77
CA THR A 259 13.47 8.24 3.79
C THR A 259 12.14 7.50 3.86
N TYR A 260 12.18 6.18 3.69
CA TYR A 260 11.02 5.29 3.78
C TYR A 260 11.13 4.37 4.98
N LEU A 261 10.03 4.21 5.71
CA LEU A 261 9.94 3.35 6.89
C LEU A 261 8.97 2.20 6.64
N ALA A 262 9.48 0.98 6.68
CA ALA A 262 8.71 -0.25 6.85
C ALA A 262 8.57 -0.51 8.36
N CYS A 263 7.64 0.20 9.01
CA CYS A 263 7.40 0.07 10.44
C CYS A 263 6.89 -1.33 10.82
N TRP A 264 7.14 -1.75 12.05
CA TRP A 264 6.74 -3.06 12.58
C TRP A 264 5.27 -3.40 12.32
N GLU A 265 4.41 -2.44 12.60
CA GLU A 265 3.01 -2.43 12.23
C GLU A 265 2.80 -2.85 10.76
N PHE A 266 3.32 -2.08 9.81
CA PHE A 266 3.16 -2.34 8.38
C PHE A 266 3.58 -3.76 7.98
N THR A 267 4.68 -4.29 8.55
CA THR A 267 5.15 -5.65 8.24
C THR A 267 4.19 -6.70 8.81
N CYS A 268 3.68 -6.50 10.02
CA CYS A 268 2.64 -7.32 10.63
C CYS A 268 1.35 -7.33 9.82
N TYR A 269 1.05 -6.28 9.06
CA TYR A 269 -0.20 -6.13 8.31
C TYR A 269 -0.10 -6.62 6.88
N SER A 270 1.13 -6.88 6.46
CA SER A 270 1.48 -7.34 5.13
C SER A 270 1.80 -8.84 5.08
N GLN A 271 1.42 -9.61 6.11
CA GLN A 271 1.72 -11.04 6.27
C GLN A 271 1.54 -11.83 4.96
N LEU A 272 2.50 -12.70 4.69
CA LEU A 272 2.44 -13.67 3.61
C LEU A 272 1.63 -14.88 4.08
N PRO A 273 0.73 -15.42 3.24
CA PRO A 273 0.02 -16.66 3.56
C PRO A 273 0.99 -17.80 3.89
N TRP A 274 0.66 -18.63 4.90
CA TRP A 274 1.52 -19.75 5.30
C TRP A 274 1.71 -20.78 4.18
N ASP A 275 0.69 -21.02 3.36
CA ASP A 275 0.77 -21.92 2.21
C ASP A 275 1.71 -21.38 1.12
N PHE A 276 1.73 -20.06 0.89
CA PHE A 276 2.76 -19.43 0.07
C PHE A 276 4.16 -19.64 0.66
N CYS A 277 4.34 -19.41 1.95
CA CYS A 277 5.62 -19.58 2.64
C CYS A 277 6.11 -21.05 2.55
N ASP A 278 5.23 -22.02 2.81
CA ASP A 278 5.54 -23.45 2.70
C ASP A 278 5.92 -23.83 1.25
N ALA A 279 5.21 -23.29 0.24
CA ALA A 279 5.54 -23.51 -1.16
C ALA A 279 6.87 -22.86 -1.58
N TRP A 280 7.15 -21.65 -1.07
CA TRP A 280 8.40 -20.93 -1.30
C TRP A 280 9.61 -21.67 -0.73
N LEU A 281 9.51 -22.13 0.52
CA LEU A 281 10.55 -22.92 1.19
C LEU A 281 10.65 -24.36 0.65
N GLY A 282 9.58 -24.88 0.07
CA GLY A 282 9.50 -26.21 -0.54
C GLY A 282 10.09 -26.33 -1.94
N GLN A 283 10.63 -25.25 -2.52
CA GLN A 283 11.26 -25.30 -3.83
C GLN A 283 12.49 -26.22 -3.85
N ASP A 284 12.71 -26.92 -4.96
CA ASP A 284 13.91 -27.76 -5.14
C ASP A 284 15.14 -26.91 -5.51
N SER A 285 15.67 -26.19 -4.52
CA SER A 285 16.92 -25.44 -4.65
C SER A 285 17.72 -25.43 -3.36
N ASP A 286 19.04 -25.29 -3.47
CA ASP A 286 19.93 -25.15 -2.30
C ASP A 286 19.57 -23.92 -1.46
N LYS A 287 19.18 -22.83 -2.13
CA LYS A 287 18.72 -21.58 -1.49
C LYS A 287 17.46 -21.81 -0.65
N ALA A 288 16.45 -22.49 -1.19
CA ALA A 288 15.22 -22.79 -0.46
C ALA A 288 15.47 -23.74 0.72
N ARG A 289 16.31 -24.77 0.54
CA ARG A 289 16.73 -25.67 1.63
C ARG A 289 17.49 -24.94 2.74
N PHE A 290 18.36 -24.00 2.39
CA PHE A 290 19.07 -23.15 3.36
C PHE A 290 18.07 -22.29 4.14
N MET A 291 17.16 -21.60 3.45
CA MET A 291 16.11 -20.78 4.08
C MET A 291 15.22 -21.60 5.00
N ALA A 292 14.71 -22.75 4.53
CA ALA A 292 13.88 -23.64 5.33
C ALA A 292 14.60 -24.15 6.60
N LYS A 293 15.92 -24.27 6.55
CA LYS A 293 16.73 -24.70 7.69
C LYS A 293 16.84 -23.62 8.76
N ILE A 294 17.12 -22.37 8.36
CA ILE A 294 17.32 -21.25 9.29
C ILE A 294 15.97 -20.73 9.85
N PHE A 295 14.90 -20.79 9.06
CA PHE A 295 13.56 -20.36 9.48
C PHE A 295 12.84 -21.34 10.38
N ARG A 296 13.31 -22.59 10.51
CA ARG A 296 12.59 -23.63 11.26
C ARG A 296 12.24 -23.18 12.69
N HIS A 297 13.22 -22.62 13.40
CA HIS A 297 13.05 -22.17 14.78
C HIS A 297 12.05 -21.01 14.89
N SER A 298 12.28 -19.94 14.12
CA SER A 298 11.41 -18.75 14.16
C SER A 298 9.99 -19.05 13.68
N MET A 299 9.81 -19.94 12.69
CA MET A 299 8.48 -20.38 12.24
C MET A 299 7.77 -21.24 13.29
N GLU A 300 8.48 -22.11 14.01
CA GLU A 300 7.89 -22.88 15.11
C GLU A 300 7.44 -21.97 16.25
N GLU A 301 8.26 -20.98 16.62
CA GLU A 301 7.90 -19.97 17.62
C GLU A 301 6.73 -19.11 17.15
N ALA A 302 6.74 -18.60 15.92
CA ALA A 302 5.63 -17.81 15.35
C ALA A 302 4.32 -18.60 15.24
N LYS A 303 4.37 -19.93 15.05
CA LYS A 303 3.18 -20.78 15.05
C LYS A 303 2.66 -21.10 16.46
N LYS A 304 3.53 -21.07 17.49
CA LYS A 304 3.15 -21.25 18.91
C LYS A 304 2.59 -19.96 19.50
N ASP A 305 3.23 -18.83 19.20
CA ASP A 305 2.87 -17.53 19.72
C ASP A 305 1.88 -16.83 18.77
N SER A 306 0.59 -17.11 18.96
CA SER A 306 -0.49 -16.32 18.33
C SER A 306 -0.66 -14.94 19.00
N GLY A 307 0.24 -14.55 19.91
CA GLY A 307 0.09 -13.46 20.85
C GLY A 307 0.69 -12.13 20.38
N CYS A 308 0.14 -11.05 20.96
CA CYS A 308 0.41 -9.63 20.73
C CYS A 308 -0.14 -9.02 19.43
N LEU A 309 0.01 -9.67 18.25
CA LEU A 309 -0.64 -9.19 17.01
C LEU A 309 -1.52 -10.16 16.21
N GLY A 310 -1.86 -11.34 16.76
CA GLY A 310 -2.84 -12.25 16.17
C GLY A 310 -2.40 -12.98 14.88
N PHE A 311 -1.11 -13.02 14.58
CA PHE A 311 -0.53 -13.52 13.33
C PHE A 311 -1.23 -14.78 12.75
N THR A 312 -1.76 -14.68 11.53
CA THR A 312 -2.33 -15.81 10.75
C THR A 312 -1.50 -16.15 9.51
N GLY A 313 -0.37 -15.46 9.33
CA GLY A 313 0.57 -15.62 8.24
C GLY A 313 2.00 -15.37 8.70
N PHE A 314 2.92 -15.51 7.75
CA PHE A 314 4.34 -15.28 7.93
C PHE A 314 4.68 -13.79 7.79
N VAL A 315 5.35 -13.20 8.78
CA VAL A 315 5.78 -11.79 8.77
C VAL A 315 7.19 -11.70 8.20
N SER A 316 7.37 -10.85 7.19
CA SER A 316 8.60 -10.75 6.41
C SER A 316 9.25 -9.36 6.57
N CYS A 317 9.58 -8.97 7.80
CA CYS A 317 9.96 -7.61 8.20
C CYS A 317 10.93 -6.90 7.23
N ASP A 318 12.18 -7.35 7.19
CA ASP A 318 13.27 -6.66 6.51
C ASP A 318 13.13 -6.65 4.99
N SER A 319 12.43 -7.64 4.46
CA SER A 319 12.20 -7.76 3.03
C SER A 319 11.35 -6.62 2.46
N TYR A 320 10.52 -5.94 3.28
CA TYR A 320 9.75 -4.78 2.82
C TYR A 320 10.65 -3.55 2.58
N ALA A 321 11.60 -3.28 3.49
CA ALA A 321 12.58 -2.21 3.29
C ALA A 321 13.47 -2.50 2.08
N MET A 322 13.92 -3.76 1.94
CA MET A 322 14.67 -4.18 0.76
C MET A 322 13.84 -4.04 -0.53
N ALA A 323 12.61 -4.54 -0.57
CA ALA A 323 11.76 -4.47 -1.76
C ALA A 323 11.49 -3.03 -2.19
N ALA A 324 11.26 -2.12 -1.24
CA ALA A 324 11.13 -0.70 -1.51
C ALA A 324 12.39 -0.07 -2.13
N ALA A 325 13.58 -0.54 -1.75
CA ALA A 325 14.84 -0.08 -2.33
C ALA A 325 15.12 -0.68 -3.73
N LEU A 326 14.63 -1.90 -3.99
CA LEU A 326 14.79 -2.59 -5.28
C LEU A 326 13.90 -1.98 -6.35
N ASP A 327 12.65 -1.66 -6.02
CA ASP A 327 11.65 -1.16 -6.96
C ASP A 327 10.89 0.03 -6.39
N ASP A 328 11.08 1.20 -7.00
CA ASP A 328 10.45 2.45 -6.58
C ASP A 328 8.90 2.37 -6.71
N SER A 329 8.37 1.41 -7.49
CA SER A 329 6.93 1.14 -7.63
C SER A 329 6.36 0.22 -6.54
N PHE A 330 7.21 -0.38 -5.71
CA PHE A 330 6.81 -1.24 -4.59
C PHE A 330 6.03 -0.47 -3.53
N VAL A 331 6.48 0.75 -3.19
CA VAL A 331 5.77 1.64 -2.28
C VAL A 331 4.58 2.25 -3.02
N THR A 332 3.43 1.61 -2.89
CA THR A 332 2.21 2.06 -3.57
C THR A 332 1.56 3.25 -2.90
N GLU A 333 1.77 3.36 -1.59
CA GLU A 333 1.18 4.39 -0.75
C GLU A 333 2.07 4.62 0.47
N SER A 334 2.23 5.89 0.84
CA SER A 334 2.95 6.27 2.04
C SER A 334 2.50 7.64 2.54
N ASP A 335 2.54 7.85 3.85
CA ASP A 335 2.36 9.17 4.46
C ASP A 335 3.70 9.75 4.92
N CYS A 336 3.99 10.97 4.50
CA CYS A 336 5.22 11.64 4.91
C CYS A 336 4.94 12.63 6.06
N HIS A 337 5.41 12.26 7.25
CA HIS A 337 5.26 13.04 8.49
C HIS A 337 6.61 13.39 9.09
N PRO A 338 6.73 14.53 9.79
CA PRO A 338 7.85 14.72 10.70
C PRO A 338 7.80 13.64 11.79
N VAL A 339 8.95 13.03 12.05
CA VAL A 339 9.08 11.94 13.03
C VAL A 339 10.19 12.24 14.04
N SER A 340 10.13 11.64 15.21
CA SER A 340 11.19 11.68 16.23
C SER A 340 11.19 10.37 17.02
N VAL A 341 12.13 10.21 17.94
CA VAL A 341 12.17 9.08 18.89
C VAL A 341 12.13 9.63 20.32
N GLU A 342 11.33 9.01 21.18
CA GLU A 342 11.31 9.33 22.61
C GLU A 342 12.53 8.71 23.30
N LEU A 343 13.31 9.53 23.99
CA LEU A 343 14.57 9.11 24.63
C LEU A 343 14.48 9.01 26.16
N THR A 344 13.50 9.65 26.78
CA THR A 344 13.48 9.86 28.24
C THR A 344 12.28 9.24 28.93
N GLY A 345 11.22 8.91 28.19
CA GLY A 345 10.01 8.35 28.77
C GLY A 345 10.23 7.02 29.49
N THR A 346 9.72 6.90 30.71
CA THR A 346 9.82 5.69 31.54
C THR A 346 9.24 4.45 30.86
N HIS A 347 8.13 4.63 30.14
CA HIS A 347 7.45 3.55 29.41
C HIS A 347 7.59 3.68 27.89
N THR A 348 7.95 4.88 27.40
CA THR A 348 7.92 5.24 25.98
C THR A 348 9.28 5.40 25.33
N ARG A 349 10.38 5.15 26.06
CA ARG A 349 11.73 5.17 25.46
C ARG A 349 11.84 4.20 24.28
N GLY A 350 12.38 4.68 23.17
CA GLY A 350 12.51 3.96 21.90
C GLY A 350 11.31 4.11 20.97
N MET A 351 10.15 4.57 21.47
CA MET A 351 8.96 4.78 20.65
C MET A 351 9.22 5.83 19.57
N MET A 352 8.81 5.53 18.34
CA MET A 352 8.77 6.52 17.27
C MET A 352 7.53 7.42 17.45
N ILE A 353 7.75 8.72 17.42
CA ILE A 353 6.71 9.75 17.50
C ILE A 353 6.44 10.25 16.08
N VAL A 354 5.19 10.13 15.64
CA VAL A 354 4.72 10.66 14.35
C VAL A 354 3.94 11.95 14.59
N ASP A 355 4.43 13.06 14.04
CA ASP A 355 3.82 14.37 14.22
C ASP A 355 2.80 14.68 13.12
N THR A 356 1.57 14.25 13.35
CA THR A 356 0.44 14.53 12.44
C THR A 356 -0.08 15.96 12.54
N LEU A 357 0.25 16.69 13.62
CA LEU A 357 -0.26 18.03 13.90
C LEU A 357 0.76 19.16 13.62
N GLY A 358 2.01 18.81 13.26
CA GLY A 358 3.08 19.77 13.00
C GLY A 358 3.67 20.44 14.25
N LEU A 359 3.51 19.82 15.43
CA LEU A 359 3.96 20.35 16.72
C LEU A 359 5.48 20.32 16.90
N LEU A 360 6.17 19.37 16.26
CA LEU A 360 7.64 19.26 16.30
C LEU A 360 8.32 20.37 15.50
N LYS A 361 7.58 21.09 14.65
CA LYS A 361 8.10 22.15 13.76
C LYS A 361 9.31 21.71 12.92
N LYS A 362 9.37 20.41 12.61
CA LYS A 362 10.37 19.81 11.74
C LYS A 362 9.93 19.96 10.29
N THR A 363 10.89 20.31 9.43
CA THR A 363 10.67 20.43 7.98
C THR A 363 10.88 19.12 7.24
N HIS A 364 11.80 18.28 7.73
CA HIS A 364 12.05 16.96 7.18
C HIS A 364 10.96 15.97 7.60
N LYS A 365 10.59 15.08 6.68
CA LYS A 365 9.52 14.10 6.83
C LYS A 365 10.04 12.73 6.41
N ALA A 366 9.69 11.70 7.18
CA ALA A 366 9.87 10.31 6.77
C ALA A 366 8.55 9.76 6.23
N CYS A 367 8.62 8.96 5.16
CA CYS A 367 7.46 8.39 4.50
C CYS A 367 7.18 6.98 5.04
N ILE A 368 6.04 6.83 5.71
CA ILE A 368 5.59 5.60 6.37
C ILE A 368 4.74 4.82 5.37
N MET A 369 5.09 3.57 5.08
CA MET A 369 4.39 2.73 4.08
C MET A 369 2.97 2.35 4.53
N LYS A 370 2.01 2.32 3.59
CA LYS A 370 0.58 2.01 3.81
C LYS A 370 0.09 0.83 2.96
N LYS A 371 -1.09 0.29 3.34
CA LYS A 371 -1.76 -0.80 2.62
C LYS A 371 -3.26 -0.54 2.44
N ILE A 372 -3.74 -0.71 1.19
CA ILE A 372 -5.16 -0.82 0.87
C ILE A 372 -5.65 -2.22 1.18
N LEU A 373 -6.80 -2.34 1.85
CA LEU A 373 -7.22 -3.61 2.46
C LEU A 373 -8.22 -4.39 1.65
N GLY A 374 -8.96 -3.65 0.84
CA GLY A 374 -9.95 -4.22 -0.03
C GLY A 374 -10.75 -3.16 -0.75
N ILE A 375 -11.22 -3.55 -1.91
CA ILE A 375 -12.22 -2.83 -2.67
C ILE A 375 -13.53 -3.58 -2.52
N THR A 376 -14.56 -2.91 -2.04
CA THR A 376 -15.89 -3.48 -1.97
C THR A 376 -16.78 -2.89 -3.06
N CYS A 377 -17.47 -3.75 -3.77
CA CYS A 377 -18.34 -3.37 -4.89
C CYS A 377 -19.78 -3.30 -4.44
N VAL A 378 -20.56 -2.36 -4.98
CA VAL A 378 -22.00 -2.22 -4.71
C VAL A 378 -22.70 -1.81 -6.00
N HIS A 379 -24.00 -2.06 -6.11
CA HIS A 379 -24.81 -1.49 -7.19
C HIS A 379 -24.69 0.04 -7.24
N GLY A 380 -24.90 0.62 -8.41
CA GLY A 380 -24.79 2.07 -8.60
C GLY A 380 -24.88 2.42 -10.07
N ASN A 381 -23.82 2.99 -10.62
CA ASN A 381 -23.78 3.41 -12.02
C ASN A 381 -24.13 2.29 -13.02
N THR A 382 -23.85 1.04 -12.67
CA THR A 382 -24.16 -0.17 -13.43
C THR A 382 -24.48 -1.35 -12.48
N ALA A 383 -24.67 -2.55 -13.01
CA ALA A 383 -24.85 -3.76 -12.19
C ALA A 383 -23.58 -4.09 -11.40
N VAL A 384 -23.73 -4.68 -10.21
CA VAL A 384 -22.59 -4.99 -9.33
C VAL A 384 -21.56 -5.92 -9.99
N GLU A 385 -21.97 -6.78 -10.92
CA GLU A 385 -21.05 -7.61 -11.71
C GLU A 385 -20.13 -6.76 -12.61
N ASN A 386 -20.68 -5.73 -13.24
CA ASN A 386 -19.89 -4.82 -14.07
C ASN A 386 -19.00 -3.94 -13.18
N VAL A 387 -19.49 -3.50 -12.03
CA VAL A 387 -18.70 -2.81 -11.00
C VAL A 387 -17.47 -3.64 -10.63
N CYS A 388 -17.66 -4.93 -10.30
CA CYS A 388 -16.57 -5.84 -9.95
C CYS A 388 -15.55 -5.98 -11.09
N LYS A 389 -16.01 -6.15 -12.34
CA LYS A 389 -15.12 -6.18 -13.51
C LYS A 389 -14.34 -4.88 -13.66
N ASN A 390 -14.99 -3.74 -13.49
CA ASN A 390 -14.37 -2.43 -13.60
C ASN A 390 -13.32 -2.22 -12.51
N ALA A 391 -13.60 -2.64 -11.27
CA ALA A 391 -12.62 -2.62 -10.19
C ALA A 391 -11.38 -3.43 -10.54
N LEU A 392 -11.55 -4.67 -11.03
CA LEU A 392 -10.44 -5.52 -11.47
C LEU A 392 -9.68 -4.94 -12.66
N ARG A 393 -10.36 -4.32 -13.63
CA ARG A 393 -9.73 -3.63 -14.78
C ARG A 393 -8.86 -2.47 -14.35
N VAL A 394 -9.34 -1.66 -13.40
CA VAL A 394 -8.57 -0.55 -12.85
C VAL A 394 -7.37 -1.06 -12.06
N LEU A 395 -7.55 -2.08 -11.22
CA LEU A 395 -6.44 -2.73 -10.50
C LEU A 395 -5.41 -3.33 -11.47
N TRP A 396 -5.86 -3.96 -12.55
CA TRP A 396 -4.99 -4.48 -13.60
C TRP A 396 -4.19 -3.37 -14.30
N ALA A 397 -4.85 -2.27 -14.68
CA ALA A 397 -4.18 -1.12 -15.29
C ALA A 397 -3.15 -0.48 -14.35
N CYS A 398 -3.36 -0.59 -13.03
CA CYS A 398 -2.46 -0.12 -11.99
C CYS A 398 -1.40 -1.16 -11.57
N ASN A 399 -1.45 -2.40 -12.08
CA ASN A 399 -0.63 -3.53 -11.62
C ASN A 399 -0.79 -3.81 -10.10
N LYS A 400 -2.05 -3.85 -9.63
CA LYS A 400 -2.45 -3.95 -8.22
C LYS A 400 -3.49 -5.06 -7.95
N LEU A 401 -3.46 -6.16 -8.70
CA LEU A 401 -4.44 -7.26 -8.54
C LEU A 401 -4.36 -8.00 -7.21
N GLU A 402 -3.28 -7.81 -6.45
CA GLU A 402 -3.15 -8.30 -5.08
C GLU A 402 -4.16 -7.68 -4.12
N ILE A 403 -4.77 -6.53 -4.46
CA ILE A 403 -5.80 -5.89 -3.63
C ILE A 403 -7.10 -6.69 -3.74
N PRO A 404 -7.64 -7.25 -2.64
CA PRO A 404 -8.81 -8.09 -2.70
C PRO A 404 -10.06 -7.29 -3.08
N VAL A 405 -10.87 -7.84 -3.99
CA VAL A 405 -12.15 -7.25 -4.43
C VAL A 405 -13.31 -8.11 -3.93
N PHE A 406 -14.24 -7.50 -3.21
CA PHE A 406 -15.39 -8.17 -2.61
C PHE A 406 -16.70 -7.71 -3.27
N LYS A 407 -17.54 -8.67 -3.66
CA LYS A 407 -18.85 -8.38 -4.24
C LYS A 407 -19.87 -8.06 -3.13
N GLY A 408 -20.54 -6.92 -3.24
CA GLY A 408 -21.58 -6.49 -2.30
C GLY A 408 -23.00 -6.53 -2.86
N ALA A 409 -23.86 -5.67 -2.31
CA ALA A 409 -25.28 -5.65 -2.61
C ALA A 409 -25.53 -5.35 -4.10
N ASP A 410 -26.43 -6.13 -4.72
CA ASP A 410 -26.81 -6.03 -6.13
C ASP A 410 -27.93 -5.00 -6.39
N ARG A 411 -28.56 -4.49 -5.33
CA ARG A 411 -29.73 -3.60 -5.36
C ARG A 411 -29.80 -2.75 -4.09
N PRO A 412 -30.55 -1.63 -4.11
CA PRO A 412 -30.77 -0.83 -2.90
C PRO A 412 -31.60 -1.56 -1.86
N ILE A 413 -31.57 -1.10 -0.61
CA ILE A 413 -32.37 -1.68 0.49
C ILE A 413 -33.85 -1.69 0.12
N LEU A 414 -34.36 -0.56 -0.41
CA LEU A 414 -35.72 -0.44 -0.93
C LEU A 414 -35.71 0.18 -2.34
N GLY A 415 -36.70 -0.21 -3.16
CA GLY A 415 -36.93 0.39 -4.47
C GLY A 415 -36.23 -0.34 -5.62
N LYS A 416 -35.94 0.41 -6.69
CA LYS A 416 -35.36 -0.12 -7.94
C LYS A 416 -33.96 0.42 -8.15
N ARG A 417 -33.10 -0.40 -8.74
CA ARG A 417 -31.73 -0.02 -9.11
C ARG A 417 -31.75 1.17 -10.08
N LEU A 418 -31.04 2.23 -9.72
CA LEU A 418 -30.73 3.33 -10.65
C LEU A 418 -29.48 2.98 -11.47
N ASN A 419 -29.22 3.72 -12.54
CA ASN A 419 -27.97 3.62 -13.29
C ASN A 419 -27.63 4.99 -13.86
N ALA A 420 -26.36 5.18 -14.19
CA ALA A 420 -25.84 6.45 -14.73
C ALA A 420 -25.19 6.25 -16.11
N GLY A 421 -25.73 5.31 -16.90
CA GLY A 421 -25.11 4.92 -18.17
C GLY A 421 -25.05 6.05 -19.21
N SER A 422 -25.86 7.10 -19.05
CA SER A 422 -25.76 8.30 -19.89
C SER A 422 -24.45 9.07 -19.68
N PHE A 423 -23.83 8.98 -18.51
CA PHE A 423 -22.58 9.69 -18.20
C PHE A 423 -21.36 8.77 -18.14
N HIS A 424 -21.53 7.54 -17.66
CA HIS A 424 -20.42 6.59 -17.46
C HIS A 424 -20.37 5.45 -18.48
N GLY A 425 -21.28 5.42 -19.46
CA GLY A 425 -21.45 4.25 -20.35
C GLY A 425 -22.27 3.14 -19.70
N LYS A 426 -22.83 2.23 -20.50
CA LYS A 426 -23.68 1.12 -20.02
C LYS A 426 -22.92 0.17 -19.09
N ASP A 427 -21.65 -0.06 -19.37
CA ASP A 427 -20.75 -0.84 -18.52
C ASP A 427 -20.28 -0.08 -17.27
N GLY A 428 -20.56 1.22 -17.17
CA GLY A 428 -20.12 2.10 -16.08
C GLY A 428 -18.65 2.52 -16.13
N LEU A 429 -17.91 2.20 -17.19
CA LEU A 429 -16.50 2.54 -17.39
C LEU A 429 -16.19 2.93 -18.85
N GLY A 430 -17.07 3.74 -19.44
CA GLY A 430 -16.92 4.36 -20.75
C GLY A 430 -17.23 3.46 -21.95
N ASP A 431 -17.83 2.29 -21.74
CA ASP A 431 -18.13 1.29 -22.76
C ASP A 431 -16.91 0.86 -23.59
N VAL A 432 -15.72 0.89 -22.96
CA VAL A 432 -14.44 0.52 -23.59
C VAL A 432 -14.23 -0.98 -23.46
N PRO A 433 -14.20 -1.76 -24.56
CA PRO A 433 -13.92 -3.19 -24.50
C PRO A 433 -12.48 -3.46 -24.05
N ASP A 434 -12.31 -4.50 -23.25
CA ASP A 434 -11.01 -4.90 -22.70
C ASP A 434 -10.94 -6.43 -22.66
N PRO A 435 -10.49 -7.06 -23.77
CA PRO A 435 -10.51 -8.52 -23.90
C PRO A 435 -9.51 -9.22 -22.97
N ASP A 436 -8.49 -8.50 -22.51
CA ASP A 436 -7.45 -9.01 -21.62
C ASP A 436 -7.74 -8.72 -20.13
N ALA A 437 -8.93 -8.15 -19.84
CA ALA A 437 -9.33 -7.83 -18.49
C ALA A 437 -9.43 -9.10 -17.61
N PRO A 438 -9.02 -9.02 -16.33
CA PRO A 438 -9.16 -10.13 -15.39
C PRO A 438 -10.62 -10.56 -15.22
N GLY A 439 -10.82 -11.87 -15.09
CA GLY A 439 -12.14 -12.45 -14.86
C GLY A 439 -12.65 -12.29 -13.44
N LEU A 440 -13.96 -12.51 -13.26
CA LEU A 440 -14.63 -12.46 -11.95
C LEU A 440 -14.19 -13.60 -11.00
N ASP A 441 -13.42 -14.57 -11.48
CA ASP A 441 -12.78 -15.60 -10.68
C ASP A 441 -11.72 -15.04 -9.70
N GLN A 442 -11.24 -13.82 -9.94
CA GLN A 442 -10.34 -13.08 -9.03
C GLN A 442 -11.05 -12.46 -7.82
N LEU A 443 -12.38 -12.51 -7.77
CA LEU A 443 -13.13 -11.98 -6.63
C LEU A 443 -12.95 -12.85 -5.39
N GLN A 444 -12.94 -12.19 -4.24
CA GLN A 444 -13.01 -12.87 -2.96
C GLN A 444 -14.36 -13.57 -2.80
N LYS A 445 -14.35 -14.75 -2.17
CA LYS A 445 -15.57 -15.53 -1.89
C LYS A 445 -16.44 -14.87 -0.82
N GLU A 446 -15.82 -14.13 0.08
CA GLU A 446 -16.51 -13.36 1.12
C GLU A 446 -17.32 -12.20 0.52
N SER A 447 -18.50 -11.92 1.09
CA SER A 447 -19.31 -10.78 0.66
C SER A 447 -18.70 -9.44 1.14
N ALA A 448 -18.94 -8.35 0.40
CA ALA A 448 -18.49 -7.02 0.81
C ALA A 448 -18.94 -6.63 2.23
N VAL A 449 -20.20 -6.92 2.59
CA VAL A 449 -20.74 -6.56 3.91
C VAL A 449 -20.00 -7.33 5.01
N SER A 450 -19.80 -8.63 4.82
CA SER A 450 -19.03 -9.47 5.75
C SER A 450 -17.58 -9.01 5.84
N ALA A 451 -16.95 -8.69 4.71
CA ALA A 451 -15.59 -8.20 4.65
C ALA A 451 -15.43 -6.86 5.36
N ILE A 452 -16.36 -5.90 5.19
CA ILE A 452 -16.35 -4.62 5.91
C ILE A 452 -16.44 -4.87 7.42
N VAL A 453 -17.41 -5.69 7.87
CA VAL A 453 -17.57 -6.01 9.30
C VAL A 453 -16.32 -6.68 9.85
N ARG A 454 -15.79 -7.69 9.14
CA ARG A 454 -14.58 -8.41 9.53
C ARG A 454 -13.37 -7.49 9.60
N ILE A 455 -13.08 -6.74 8.53
CA ILE A 455 -11.94 -5.82 8.45
C ILE A 455 -12.04 -4.74 9.53
N VAL A 456 -13.20 -4.15 9.78
CA VAL A 456 -13.33 -3.12 10.83
C VAL A 456 -13.19 -3.74 12.23
N ASN A 457 -13.69 -4.95 12.44
CA ASN A 457 -13.57 -5.64 13.73
C ASN A 457 -12.17 -6.15 14.03
N GLU A 458 -11.43 -6.52 13.00
CA GLU A 458 -10.02 -6.89 13.07
C GLU A 458 -9.15 -5.67 13.42
N ASN A 459 -9.60 -4.45 13.08
CA ASN A 459 -8.79 -3.23 13.07
C ASN A 459 -9.51 -2.01 13.68
N PRO A 460 -9.97 -2.10 14.94
CA PRO A 460 -10.80 -1.06 15.55
C PRO A 460 -10.01 0.23 15.80
N GLY A 461 -10.55 1.35 15.33
CA GLY A 461 -9.96 2.69 15.45
C GLY A 461 -8.95 3.03 14.37
N GLU A 462 -8.70 2.11 13.43
CA GLU A 462 -7.62 2.23 12.44
C GLU A 462 -8.16 2.31 11.00
N VAL A 463 -9.36 1.79 10.73
CA VAL A 463 -9.95 1.75 9.38
C VAL A 463 -10.54 3.11 8.98
N LEU A 464 -10.11 3.61 7.82
CA LEU A 464 -10.78 4.69 7.09
C LEU A 464 -11.66 4.05 6.02
N LEU A 465 -12.96 4.39 5.99
CA LEU A 465 -13.84 3.97 4.91
C LEU A 465 -14.02 5.12 3.93
N VAL A 466 -13.80 4.88 2.64
CA VAL A 466 -14.07 5.84 1.57
C VAL A 466 -15.22 5.32 0.72
N ALA A 467 -16.41 5.88 0.92
CA ALA A 467 -17.62 5.48 0.23
C ALA A 467 -17.89 6.40 -0.98
N THR A 468 -17.60 5.89 -2.16
CA THR A 468 -17.74 6.59 -3.45
C THR A 468 -18.89 6.03 -4.29
N ALA A 469 -19.81 5.30 -3.67
CA ALA A 469 -20.93 4.62 -4.31
C ALA A 469 -22.12 4.57 -3.33
N PRO A 470 -23.32 4.13 -3.76
CA PRO A 470 -24.49 4.03 -2.88
C PRO A 470 -24.17 3.31 -1.57
N LEU A 471 -24.67 3.84 -0.45
CA LEU A 471 -24.22 3.49 0.90
C LEU A 471 -24.74 2.12 1.41
N THR A 472 -25.28 1.28 0.52
CA THR A 472 -25.99 0.04 0.82
C THR A 472 -25.15 -0.94 1.64
N ASN A 473 -23.89 -1.22 1.26
CA ASN A 473 -23.10 -2.17 2.05
C ASN A 473 -22.81 -1.64 3.47
N LEU A 474 -22.58 -0.33 3.64
CA LEU A 474 -22.35 0.27 4.96
C LEU A 474 -23.62 0.18 5.83
N ALA A 475 -24.78 0.52 5.26
CA ALA A 475 -26.05 0.39 5.96
C ALA A 475 -26.34 -1.07 6.37
N LEU A 476 -26.01 -2.04 5.52
CA LEU A 476 -26.11 -3.46 5.86
C LEU A 476 -25.05 -3.88 6.91
N ALA A 477 -23.84 -3.33 6.83
CA ALA A 477 -22.74 -3.64 7.74
C ALA A 477 -23.04 -3.17 9.17
N VAL A 478 -23.56 -1.95 9.37
CA VAL A 478 -23.96 -1.48 10.70
C VAL A 478 -25.20 -2.22 11.24
N ARG A 479 -26.06 -2.73 10.37
CA ARG A 479 -27.18 -3.60 10.79
C ARG A 479 -26.69 -4.98 11.20
N MET A 480 -25.63 -5.49 10.57
CA MET A 480 -24.97 -6.74 10.92
C MET A 480 -24.12 -6.61 12.21
N ASP A 481 -23.43 -5.49 12.38
CA ASP A 481 -22.68 -5.15 13.61
C ASP A 481 -22.94 -3.68 14.00
N PRO A 482 -23.86 -3.43 14.96
CA PRO A 482 -24.15 -2.07 15.43
C PRO A 482 -22.98 -1.35 16.12
N SER A 483 -21.93 -2.07 16.54
CA SER A 483 -20.74 -1.46 17.14
C SER A 483 -19.72 -0.99 16.10
N LEU A 484 -19.89 -1.38 14.83
CA LEU A 484 -18.97 -1.09 13.74
C LEU A 484 -18.60 0.39 13.61
N PRO A 485 -19.53 1.36 13.69
CA PRO A 485 -19.15 2.75 13.48
C PRO A 485 -18.24 3.32 14.56
N ALA A 486 -18.36 2.84 15.80
CA ALA A 486 -17.47 3.26 16.89
C ALA A 486 -16.03 2.75 16.71
N LYS A 487 -15.83 1.77 15.82
CA LYS A 487 -14.54 1.15 15.48
C LYS A 487 -13.89 1.76 14.24
N LEU A 488 -14.49 2.76 13.61
CA LEU A 488 -13.89 3.43 12.46
C LEU A 488 -13.05 4.63 12.89
N LYS A 489 -11.87 4.77 12.28
CA LYS A 489 -11.05 5.99 12.40
C LYS A 489 -11.75 7.18 11.74
N GLY A 490 -12.36 6.94 10.57
CA GLY A 490 -13.11 7.95 9.85
C GLY A 490 -13.87 7.39 8.66
N LEU A 491 -14.88 8.14 8.22
CA LEU A 491 -15.72 7.81 7.07
C LEU A 491 -15.74 9.00 6.10
N TYR A 492 -15.32 8.79 4.87
CA TYR A 492 -15.29 9.80 3.81
C TYR A 492 -16.28 9.40 2.74
N ILE A 493 -17.29 10.23 2.50
CA ILE A 493 -18.38 9.93 1.58
C ILE A 493 -18.33 10.93 0.44
N MET A 494 -18.36 10.45 -0.80
CA MET A 494 -18.80 11.25 -1.93
C MET A 494 -20.30 11.05 -2.09
N GLY A 495 -21.05 12.12 -1.88
CA GLY A 495 -22.49 12.10 -2.07
C GLY A 495 -23.22 13.12 -1.22
N GLY A 496 -24.52 13.18 -1.43
CA GLY A 496 -25.37 14.18 -0.79
C GLY A 496 -25.18 15.58 -1.39
N ASN A 497 -26.02 16.50 -0.97
CA ASN A 497 -26.09 17.84 -1.50
C ASN A 497 -26.52 18.86 -0.44
N THR A 498 -26.11 20.11 -0.57
CA THR A 498 -26.33 21.15 0.45
C THR A 498 -27.21 22.29 -0.01
N GLU A 499 -27.40 22.46 -1.32
CA GLU A 499 -28.12 23.58 -1.92
C GLU A 499 -29.44 23.14 -2.58
N SER A 500 -29.92 21.94 -2.25
CA SER A 500 -31.09 21.32 -2.91
C SER A 500 -30.90 21.14 -4.43
N ARG A 501 -29.65 21.02 -4.89
CA ARG A 501 -29.34 20.77 -6.31
C ARG A 501 -28.93 19.32 -6.49
N GLY A 502 -29.62 18.62 -7.38
CA GLY A 502 -29.35 17.21 -7.68
C GLY A 502 -28.78 17.00 -9.08
N ASN A 503 -28.13 15.86 -9.27
CA ASN A 503 -27.70 15.34 -10.57
C ASN A 503 -28.56 14.14 -11.04
N THR A 504 -29.44 13.64 -10.19
CA THR A 504 -30.28 12.46 -10.47
C THR A 504 -31.76 12.78 -10.35
N SER A 505 -32.17 13.33 -9.22
CA SER A 505 -33.48 13.97 -9.09
C SER A 505 -33.30 15.49 -9.11
N VAL A 506 -34.40 16.24 -9.10
CA VAL A 506 -34.36 17.72 -9.06
C VAL A 506 -33.55 18.28 -7.90
N CYS A 507 -33.44 17.53 -6.79
CA CYS A 507 -32.75 17.98 -5.58
C CYS A 507 -31.99 16.85 -4.87
N GLY A 508 -31.71 15.73 -5.53
CA GLY A 508 -31.00 14.59 -4.96
C GLY A 508 -29.73 14.26 -5.76
N GLU A 509 -28.65 14.05 -5.03
CA GLU A 509 -27.40 13.50 -5.56
C GLU A 509 -27.54 11.98 -5.80
N PHE A 510 -26.85 11.44 -6.80
CA PHE A 510 -26.94 10.07 -7.28
C PHE A 510 -26.77 9.01 -6.18
N ASN A 511 -25.67 9.00 -5.43
CA ASN A 511 -25.38 7.95 -4.44
C ASN A 511 -26.45 7.91 -3.34
N PHE A 512 -26.96 9.07 -2.94
CA PHE A 512 -28.04 9.16 -1.94
C PHE A 512 -29.41 8.82 -2.54
N THR A 513 -29.68 9.22 -3.79
CA THR A 513 -30.95 8.92 -4.48
C THR A 513 -31.04 7.45 -4.89
N ALA A 514 -29.90 6.80 -5.15
CA ALA A 514 -29.82 5.40 -5.52
C ALA A 514 -30.19 4.46 -4.37
N ASP A 515 -29.91 4.84 -3.12
CA ASP A 515 -30.38 4.13 -1.92
C ASP A 515 -30.62 5.12 -0.75
N PRO A 516 -31.76 5.83 -0.73
CA PRO A 516 -32.06 6.83 0.29
C PRO A 516 -32.11 6.23 1.70
N GLU A 517 -32.60 5.00 1.83
CA GLU A 517 -32.62 4.27 3.10
C GLU A 517 -31.22 4.01 3.62
N ALA A 518 -30.30 3.57 2.75
CA ALA A 518 -28.93 3.35 3.16
C ALA A 518 -28.24 4.64 3.57
N ALA A 519 -28.43 5.73 2.81
CA ALA A 519 -27.88 7.04 3.16
C ALA A 519 -28.45 7.57 4.49
N TYR A 520 -29.75 7.39 4.72
CA TYR A 520 -30.38 7.69 6.01
C TYR A 520 -29.76 6.87 7.13
N ILE A 521 -29.63 5.55 6.98
CA ILE A 521 -29.05 4.68 8.02
C ILE A 521 -27.62 5.11 8.32
N VAL A 522 -26.78 5.33 7.31
CA VAL A 522 -25.38 5.70 7.52
C VAL A 522 -25.25 7.04 8.25
N LEU A 523 -25.98 8.08 7.82
CA LEU A 523 -25.91 9.41 8.47
C LEU A 523 -26.57 9.49 9.86
N ASN A 524 -27.31 8.46 10.27
CA ASN A 524 -27.90 8.37 11.61
C ASN A 524 -27.10 7.47 12.54
N ASP A 525 -26.59 6.34 12.03
CA ASP A 525 -26.02 5.29 12.86
C ASP A 525 -24.48 5.36 12.89
N TYR A 526 -23.81 6.00 11.90
CA TYR A 526 -22.36 6.16 11.92
C TYR A 526 -21.93 7.41 12.69
N GLN A 527 -21.41 7.21 13.90
CA GLN A 527 -21.02 8.31 14.80
C GLN A 527 -19.52 8.67 14.75
N CYS A 528 -18.70 7.92 13.99
CA CYS A 528 -17.30 8.26 13.75
C CYS A 528 -17.15 9.60 13.00
N PRO A 529 -15.96 10.24 13.03
CA PRO A 529 -15.67 11.39 12.18
C PRO A 529 -16.07 11.11 10.72
N THR A 530 -17.03 11.87 10.20
CA THR A 530 -17.61 11.63 8.88
C THR A 530 -17.49 12.88 8.01
N TYR A 531 -16.81 12.77 6.88
CA TYR A 531 -16.53 13.85 5.93
C TYR A 531 -17.33 13.66 4.65
N LEU A 532 -17.98 14.72 4.17
CA LEU A 532 -18.80 14.72 2.96
C LEU A 532 -18.19 15.61 1.89
N ALA A 533 -17.82 15.00 0.75
CA ALA A 533 -17.57 15.68 -0.51
C ALA A 533 -18.90 15.79 -1.27
N CYS A 534 -19.71 16.79 -0.91
CA CYS A 534 -21.04 17.00 -1.49
C CYS A 534 -20.97 17.37 -2.99
N TRP A 535 -22.05 17.08 -3.71
CA TRP A 535 -22.15 17.34 -5.16
C TRP A 535 -21.75 18.77 -5.56
N GLU A 536 -22.32 19.78 -4.91
CA GLU A 536 -22.07 21.19 -5.26
C GLU A 536 -20.62 21.58 -5.02
N PHE A 537 -20.02 21.12 -3.91
CA PHE A 537 -18.59 21.32 -3.62
C PHE A 537 -17.72 20.81 -4.77
N THR A 538 -18.01 19.63 -5.32
CA THR A 538 -17.24 19.08 -6.45
C THR A 538 -17.42 19.89 -7.73
N CYS A 539 -18.61 20.46 -7.97
CA CYS A 539 -18.88 21.34 -9.09
C CYS A 539 -18.09 22.66 -9.00
N TYR A 540 -17.98 23.24 -7.81
CA TYR A 540 -17.25 24.48 -7.59
C TYR A 540 -15.73 24.34 -7.73
N ASN A 541 -15.21 23.10 -7.62
CA ASN A 541 -13.78 22.82 -7.63
C ASN A 541 -13.28 22.14 -8.91
N LYS A 542 -14.01 22.25 -10.03
CA LYS A 542 -13.66 21.66 -11.34
C LYS A 542 -12.17 21.76 -11.69
N LEU A 543 -11.65 20.69 -12.26
CA LEU A 543 -10.33 20.66 -12.87
C LEU A 543 -10.40 21.37 -14.23
N PRO A 544 -9.52 22.35 -14.50
CA PRO A 544 -9.46 23.00 -15.81
C PRO A 544 -9.23 21.99 -16.92
N TRP A 545 -9.86 22.19 -18.08
CA TRP A 545 -9.66 21.29 -19.24
C TRP A 545 -8.19 21.19 -19.65
N GLU A 546 -7.45 22.30 -19.62
CA GLU A 546 -6.00 22.31 -19.88
C GLU A 546 -5.22 21.36 -18.95
N PHE A 547 -5.60 21.32 -17.67
CA PHE A 547 -5.01 20.37 -16.72
C PHE A 547 -5.41 18.93 -17.06
N CYS A 548 -6.66 18.69 -17.43
CA CYS A 548 -7.15 17.36 -17.77
C CYS A 548 -6.47 16.81 -19.03
N ASP A 549 -6.26 17.66 -20.04
CA ASP A 549 -5.54 17.31 -21.26
C ASP A 549 -4.09 16.93 -20.93
N ALA A 550 -3.40 17.74 -20.11
CA ALA A 550 -2.04 17.42 -19.66
C ALA A 550 -1.98 16.15 -18.79
N TRP A 551 -2.97 15.94 -17.94
CA TRP A 551 -3.09 14.78 -17.06
C TRP A 551 -3.23 13.48 -17.86
N LEU A 552 -4.09 13.47 -18.88
CA LEU A 552 -4.35 12.33 -19.74
C LEU A 552 -3.28 12.11 -20.83
N ALA A 553 -2.53 13.16 -21.18
CA ALA A 553 -1.46 13.10 -22.19
C ALA A 553 -0.12 12.53 -21.66
N GLN A 554 -0.05 12.12 -20.39
CA GLN A 554 1.16 11.50 -19.84
C GLN A 554 1.51 10.22 -20.60
N ASP A 555 2.81 9.99 -20.83
CA ASP A 555 3.28 8.78 -21.51
C ASP A 555 3.37 7.60 -20.53
N SER A 556 2.20 7.11 -20.11
CA SER A 556 2.09 5.92 -19.27
C SER A 556 0.95 5.03 -19.73
N HIS A 557 1.01 3.77 -19.32
CA HIS A 557 -0.08 2.82 -19.52
C HIS A 557 -1.37 3.29 -18.84
N LYS A 558 -1.26 3.78 -17.60
CA LYS A 558 -2.39 4.27 -16.80
C LYS A 558 -3.07 5.47 -17.46
N ALA A 559 -2.29 6.40 -18.02
CA ALA A 559 -2.83 7.59 -18.68
C ALA A 559 -3.60 7.25 -19.95
N ARG A 560 -3.06 6.35 -20.78
CA ARG A 560 -3.77 5.82 -21.96
C ARG A 560 -5.05 5.09 -21.58
N PHE A 561 -5.02 4.29 -20.52
CA PHE A 561 -6.20 3.62 -19.99
C PHE A 561 -7.25 4.64 -19.52
N MET A 562 -6.83 5.64 -18.72
CA MET A 562 -7.70 6.69 -18.19
C MET A 562 -8.33 7.51 -19.32
N ALA A 563 -7.57 7.89 -20.34
CA ALA A 563 -8.04 8.65 -21.48
C ALA A 563 -9.16 7.92 -22.24
N LYS A 564 -9.03 6.60 -22.40
CA LYS A 564 -10.06 5.78 -23.05
C LYS A 564 -11.36 5.76 -22.24
N ILE A 565 -11.29 5.44 -20.95
CA ILE A 565 -12.49 5.28 -20.12
C ILE A 565 -13.20 6.62 -19.82
N PHE A 566 -12.45 7.74 -19.82
CA PHE A 566 -13.02 9.08 -19.63
C PHE A 566 -13.60 9.68 -20.91
N SER A 567 -13.26 9.17 -22.10
CA SER A 567 -13.72 9.76 -23.37
C SER A 567 -15.24 9.95 -23.41
N HIS A 568 -16.00 8.93 -22.99
CA HIS A 568 -17.46 8.98 -22.95
C HIS A 568 -17.98 10.05 -21.97
N SER A 569 -17.42 10.12 -20.76
CA SER A 569 -17.82 11.11 -19.75
C SER A 569 -17.43 12.54 -20.15
N ILE A 570 -16.29 12.72 -20.81
CA ILE A 570 -15.85 14.02 -21.36
C ILE A 570 -16.80 14.47 -22.47
N GLU A 571 -17.25 13.57 -23.36
CA GLU A 571 -18.25 13.90 -24.37
C GLU A 571 -19.62 14.22 -23.74
N ALA A 572 -20.07 13.40 -22.79
CA ALA A 572 -21.31 13.62 -22.07
C ALA A 572 -21.33 14.99 -21.35
N SER A 573 -20.19 15.39 -20.77
CA SER A 573 -20.03 16.66 -20.05
C SER A 573 -20.30 17.91 -20.92
N LYS A 574 -20.23 17.78 -22.25
CA LYS A 574 -20.45 18.87 -23.22
C LYS A 574 -21.89 18.97 -23.71
N THR A 575 -22.80 18.14 -23.20
CA THR A 575 -24.21 18.18 -23.62
C THR A 575 -25.00 19.22 -22.81
N GLU A 576 -26.05 19.80 -23.41
CA GLU A 576 -26.89 20.84 -22.78
C GLU A 576 -27.46 20.40 -21.42
N ARG A 577 -27.74 19.10 -21.25
CA ARG A 577 -28.20 18.55 -19.98
C ARG A 577 -27.14 18.74 -18.88
N PHE A 578 -25.91 18.32 -19.14
CA PHE A 578 -24.83 18.35 -18.14
C PHE A 578 -24.30 19.77 -17.93
N GLU A 579 -24.40 20.66 -18.93
CA GLU A 579 -24.17 22.10 -18.74
C GLU A 579 -25.13 22.73 -17.71
N LYS A 580 -26.40 22.28 -17.67
CA LYS A 580 -27.39 22.73 -16.67
C LYS A 580 -27.16 22.11 -15.29
N GLU A 581 -26.70 20.86 -15.29
CA GLU A 581 -26.39 20.09 -14.07
C GLU A 581 -25.15 20.65 -13.35
N PHE A 582 -24.11 21.01 -14.11
CA PHE A 582 -22.83 21.46 -13.59
C PHE A 582 -22.88 22.93 -13.19
N ILE A 583 -22.65 23.19 -11.92
CA ILE A 583 -22.64 24.54 -11.37
C ILE A 583 -21.32 25.23 -11.74
N ALA A 584 -21.41 26.47 -12.24
CA ALA A 584 -20.30 27.43 -12.41
C ALA A 584 -19.08 26.95 -13.24
N GLY A 585 -18.73 27.69 -14.30
CA GLY A 585 -17.49 27.50 -15.06
C GLY A 585 -17.41 26.19 -15.87
N SER A 586 -16.33 26.03 -16.62
CA SER A 586 -16.04 24.86 -17.45
C SER A 586 -14.88 24.05 -16.86
N GLY A 587 -14.95 22.73 -16.96
CA GLY A 587 -13.90 21.82 -16.49
C GLY A 587 -14.45 20.44 -16.14
N LEU A 588 -13.54 19.51 -15.82
CA LEU A 588 -13.89 18.16 -15.41
C LEU A 588 -14.26 18.14 -13.92
N ILE A 589 -15.37 17.48 -13.60
CA ILE A 589 -15.77 17.23 -12.22
C ILE A 589 -15.27 15.85 -11.82
N SER A 590 -14.35 15.80 -10.85
CA SER A 590 -13.76 14.56 -10.35
C SER A 590 -14.29 14.20 -8.96
N CYS A 591 -15.62 14.03 -8.85
CA CYS A 591 -16.35 13.89 -7.60
C CYS A 591 -15.66 13.00 -6.55
N ASP A 592 -15.48 11.73 -6.90
CA ASP A 592 -14.99 10.70 -5.97
C ASP A 592 -13.55 10.90 -5.54
N SER A 593 -12.74 11.54 -6.40
CA SER A 593 -11.35 11.83 -6.09
C SER A 593 -11.20 12.81 -4.93
N TYR A 594 -12.19 13.67 -4.66
CA TYR A 594 -12.14 14.57 -3.48
C TYR A 594 -12.31 13.81 -2.17
N ALA A 595 -13.27 12.88 -2.10
CA ALA A 595 -13.44 12.02 -0.93
C ALA A 595 -12.18 11.16 -0.70
N MET A 596 -11.59 10.67 -1.80
CA MET A 596 -10.33 9.93 -1.74
C MET A 596 -9.17 10.79 -1.25
N ALA A 597 -8.96 11.97 -1.82
CA ALA A 597 -7.88 12.87 -1.44
C ALA A 597 -7.99 13.32 0.02
N ALA A 598 -9.22 13.52 0.51
CA ALA A 598 -9.48 13.85 1.92
C ALA A 598 -9.15 12.69 2.87
N ALA A 599 -9.28 11.44 2.43
CA ALA A 599 -8.90 10.26 3.22
C ALA A 599 -7.40 9.97 3.18
N VAL A 600 -6.72 10.32 2.07
CA VAL A 600 -5.29 10.07 1.87
C VAL A 600 -4.42 11.09 2.59
N ASP A 601 -4.82 12.36 2.65
CA ASP A 601 -4.04 13.43 3.29
C ASP A 601 -4.93 14.34 4.14
N ASP A 602 -4.78 14.28 5.46
CA ASP A 602 -5.57 15.07 6.43
C ASP A 602 -5.42 16.59 6.23
N SER A 603 -4.31 17.05 5.64
CA SER A 603 -4.08 18.46 5.33
C SER A 603 -4.60 18.88 3.95
N PHE A 604 -5.31 17.99 3.24
CA PHE A 604 -5.98 18.31 1.98
C PHE A 604 -7.19 19.23 2.19
N VAL A 605 -7.99 18.97 3.22
CA VAL A 605 -9.18 19.77 3.55
C VAL A 605 -8.75 21.00 4.35
N THR A 606 -8.87 22.17 3.75
CA THR A 606 -8.43 23.44 4.37
C THR A 606 -9.56 24.16 5.09
N GLU A 607 -10.83 23.89 4.74
CA GLU A 607 -12.02 24.41 5.41
C GLU A 607 -13.17 23.40 5.33
N SER A 608 -13.87 23.19 6.46
CA SER A 608 -15.11 22.40 6.54
C SER A 608 -16.05 23.00 7.59
N ASP A 609 -17.36 22.82 7.39
CA ASP A 609 -18.38 23.18 8.39
C ASP A 609 -18.98 21.90 9.02
N GLN A 610 -19.41 21.98 10.27
CA GLN A 610 -20.01 20.85 10.99
C GLN A 610 -21.52 21.05 11.21
N PHE A 611 -22.32 20.16 10.62
CA PHE A 611 -23.78 20.22 10.75
C PHE A 611 -24.38 18.84 11.07
N PRO A 612 -25.47 18.79 11.87
CA PRO A 612 -26.33 17.63 11.87
C PRO A 612 -27.01 17.49 10.50
N VAL A 613 -27.08 16.25 10.00
CA VAL A 613 -27.67 15.95 8.69
C VAL A 613 -28.65 14.79 8.76
N SER A 614 -29.55 14.70 7.80
CA SER A 614 -30.46 13.57 7.58
C SER A 614 -30.76 13.40 6.09
N VAL A 615 -31.58 12.42 5.72
CA VAL A 615 -32.03 12.19 4.35
C VAL A 615 -33.55 12.11 4.32
N GLU A 616 -34.16 12.77 3.34
CA GLU A 616 -35.61 12.70 3.12
C GLU A 616 -36.01 11.37 2.48
N LEU A 617 -36.97 10.66 3.08
CA LEU A 617 -37.38 9.31 2.67
C LEU A 617 -38.76 9.24 2.02
N VAL A 618 -39.63 10.24 2.19
CA VAL A 618 -41.05 10.15 1.80
C VAL A 618 -41.42 11.18 0.73
N GLY A 619 -40.72 12.31 0.67
CA GLY A 619 -41.09 13.44 -0.20
C GLY A 619 -41.23 13.09 -1.69
N THR A 620 -42.31 13.56 -2.34
CA THR A 620 -42.58 13.31 -3.77
C THR A 620 -41.46 13.80 -4.69
N HIS A 621 -40.86 14.94 -4.37
CA HIS A 621 -39.79 15.56 -5.16
C HIS A 621 -38.44 15.55 -4.45
N THR A 622 -38.44 15.35 -3.14
CA THR A 622 -37.28 15.50 -2.25
C THR A 622 -36.73 14.18 -1.71
N ARG A 623 -37.35 13.03 -2.01
CA ARG A 623 -36.81 11.74 -1.60
C ARG A 623 -35.37 11.53 -2.12
N GLY A 624 -34.46 11.18 -1.20
CA GLY A 624 -33.03 11.06 -1.45
C GLY A 624 -32.23 12.35 -1.27
N MET A 625 -32.88 13.49 -1.02
CA MET A 625 -32.21 14.75 -0.71
C MET A 625 -31.59 14.71 0.69
N MET A 626 -30.35 15.19 0.81
CA MET A 626 -29.74 15.40 2.12
C MET A 626 -30.30 16.69 2.74
N ILE A 627 -30.69 16.61 4.02
CA ILE A 627 -31.17 17.73 4.82
C ILE A 627 -30.04 18.16 5.75
N VAL A 628 -29.63 19.43 5.65
CA VAL A 628 -28.63 20.05 6.53
C VAL A 628 -29.35 20.91 7.56
N ASP A 629 -29.18 20.59 8.84
CA ASP A 629 -29.86 21.29 9.93
C ASP A 629 -29.01 22.42 10.51
N THR A 630 -29.19 23.62 9.96
CA THR A 630 -28.49 24.83 10.41
C THR A 630 -29.10 25.46 11.66
N LEU A 631 -30.31 25.04 12.06
CA LEU A 631 -31.07 25.61 13.18
C LEU A 631 -31.11 24.71 14.42
N GLY A 632 -30.67 23.45 14.31
CA GLY A 632 -30.69 22.46 15.38
C GLY A 632 -32.06 21.83 15.62
N LEU A 633 -32.97 21.88 14.64
CA LEU A 633 -34.34 21.37 14.75
C LEU A 633 -34.43 19.84 14.75
N LEU A 634 -33.44 19.13 14.22
CA LEU A 634 -33.39 17.67 14.22
C LEU A 634 -33.06 17.09 15.60
N GLY A 635 -32.59 17.92 16.55
CA GLY A 635 -32.20 17.46 17.90
C GLY A 635 -31.04 16.46 17.90
N LYS A 636 -30.27 16.39 16.82
CA LYS A 636 -29.14 15.47 16.65
C LYS A 636 -27.88 16.01 17.33
N THR A 637 -27.19 15.13 18.06
CA THR A 637 -25.90 15.44 18.70
C THR A 637 -24.72 15.22 17.76
N HIS A 638 -24.78 14.19 16.91
CA HIS A 638 -23.76 13.90 15.92
C HIS A 638 -23.81 14.91 14.75
N LYS A 639 -22.63 15.37 14.33
CA LYS A 639 -22.43 16.29 13.21
C LYS A 639 -21.42 15.69 12.25
N VAL A 640 -21.65 15.91 10.96
CA VAL A 640 -20.73 15.55 9.88
C VAL A 640 -19.95 16.78 9.42
N PHE A 641 -18.75 16.57 8.89
CA PHE A 641 -17.91 17.59 8.30
C PHE A 641 -18.25 17.74 6.81
N ILE A 642 -18.88 18.84 6.43
CA ILE A 642 -19.14 19.20 5.04
C ILE A 642 -17.93 19.96 4.50
N ILE A 643 -17.26 19.40 3.50
CA ILE A 643 -16.04 19.98 2.91
C ILE A 643 -16.40 21.25 2.13
N LYS A 644 -15.63 22.34 2.34
CA LYS A 644 -15.84 23.63 1.67
C LYS A 644 -14.66 24.07 0.82
N LYS A 645 -13.43 23.92 1.34
CA LYS A 645 -12.21 24.27 0.62
C LYS A 645 -11.17 23.19 0.79
N VAL A 646 -10.39 23.03 -0.27
CA VAL A 646 -9.31 22.06 -0.36
C VAL A 646 -8.07 22.69 -1.00
N ASP A 647 -6.92 22.10 -0.77
CA ASP A 647 -5.68 22.44 -1.46
C ASP A 647 -5.68 21.88 -2.90
N MET A 648 -6.07 22.72 -3.85
CA MET A 648 -6.15 22.34 -5.27
C MET A 648 -4.79 22.10 -5.92
N GLU A 649 -3.70 22.68 -5.40
CA GLU A 649 -2.36 22.41 -5.94
C GLU A 649 -1.93 20.98 -5.56
N LYS A 650 -2.12 20.62 -4.29
CA LYS A 650 -1.92 19.26 -3.81
C LYS A 650 -2.80 18.26 -4.54
N PHE A 651 -4.08 18.58 -4.76
CA PHE A 651 -4.98 17.73 -5.53
C PHE A 651 -4.43 17.42 -6.93
N ARG A 652 -3.98 18.46 -7.65
CA ARG A 652 -3.40 18.31 -9.00
C ARG A 652 -2.14 17.45 -8.97
N LYS A 653 -1.27 17.61 -7.96
CA LYS A 653 -0.09 16.76 -7.78
C LYS A 653 -0.47 15.29 -7.58
N MET A 654 -1.45 15.00 -6.74
CA MET A 654 -1.96 13.64 -6.53
C MET A 654 -2.55 13.05 -7.82
N MET A 655 -3.37 13.82 -8.54
CA MET A 655 -3.95 13.41 -9.82
C MET A 655 -2.85 13.09 -10.85
N MET A 656 -1.86 13.97 -11.01
CA MET A 656 -0.72 13.73 -11.92
C MET A 656 0.04 12.45 -11.55
N ALA A 657 0.37 12.26 -10.27
CA ALA A 657 1.07 11.08 -9.78
C ALA A 657 0.28 9.78 -10.02
N ALA A 658 -1.05 9.81 -9.91
CA ALA A 658 -1.89 8.63 -10.09
C ALA A 658 -1.82 8.01 -11.49
N LEU A 659 -1.40 8.79 -12.50
CA LEU A 659 -1.22 8.33 -13.88
C LEU A 659 0.24 8.22 -14.30
N LYS A 660 1.22 8.41 -13.42
CA LYS A 660 2.60 7.99 -13.70
C LYS A 660 2.70 6.48 -13.55
#